data_AF-A0A2V4DLI1-F1
#
_entry.id   AF-A0A2V4DLI1-F1
#
_cell.length_a   1.000
_cell.length_b   1.000
_cell.length_c   1.000
_cell.angle_alpha   90.00
_cell.angle_beta   90.00
_cell.angle_gamma   90.00
#
_symmetry.space_group_name_H-M   'P 1'
#
loop_
_entity.id
_entity.type
_entity.pdbx_description
1 polymer ?
#
loop_
_entity_poly.entity_id
_entity_poly.type
_entity_poly.pdbx_seq_one_letter_code
_entity_poly.pdbx_strand_id
1 'polypeptide(L)'
;MVVESEAHARRAAEEKLMRRITFLDESAATQQQMIVYAIVGLISFSLISTAAWFALGGRDPGEIDIDPTANWIDPVIEIEDENHSHNSLIDHEMSTPNAQLIDYHNLNCDGNVKPPPELDNVAGRPCFPEYKNTAPTPGDNSEISIEGNFMDDCAKYPDGTGGCYAYVSSYNQIEILDISRPNNITLLSTYYAEIARIIDIKVTKDNNWVLINHELTNSELDPIPNDDDANSGTNRLDVLYVGNKLEPIKVAEWNNPPAGFHNQDLNVYCDWEPSNPLWSGEECHLFLYGSDPYPELVEGSTGTFYKGTQIFYVPLGFESWLPTQSDEQQNQSREIIRWGGYTPQEDTHCGGSVFNHDHVFSEHPITGQKLLYISYWGAGLRIVDVSNPPQLPDPEGISWPQNNEIGRWLGCPTADEGWYGPEGGGHADMTADEWLDSNQGNDNIHYAVPYDHLVCSGISELDPVAIYPKSCGVGPLDPTYGGNWRHYTIIAPEYGSNSNHTGYIWTIDTTDPTKPFLVSKWRLPGEGTLENGSKHPQHYIPGGYIYSPHNGDTGTGGEVYWAHYHAGAWVTDHGKIWDDLVWENGVPEPERGFKAISQLAETRTIGYFLATGPDWIDDAPETLEYDMADCWASCMIPFNWGLAYDPRGFIFISEMVSGVYVVQMESDRDARYPYHPIYPLE
;
A
#
# COMPACT_ATOMS: atom_id res chain seq x y z
N MET A 1 -106.24 15.68 -12.03
CA MET A 1 -105.25 14.74 -12.63
C MET A 1 -103.88 15.37 -12.96
N VAL A 2 -103.70 16.71 -12.92
CA VAL A 2 -102.38 17.33 -13.17
C VAL A 2 -101.66 17.75 -11.87
N VAL A 3 -102.38 17.86 -10.74
CA VAL A 3 -101.80 18.34 -9.46
C VAL A 3 -101.11 17.23 -8.66
N GLU A 4 -101.52 15.95 -8.83
CA GLU A 4 -100.91 14.83 -8.11
C GLU A 4 -99.59 14.33 -8.74
N SER A 5 -99.36 14.54 -10.04
CA SER A 5 -98.11 14.10 -10.68
C SER A 5 -96.92 14.99 -10.36
N GLU A 6 -97.13 16.31 -10.17
CA GLU A 6 -96.05 17.23 -9.79
C GLU A 6 -95.59 17.04 -8.34
N ALA A 7 -96.51 16.73 -7.42
CA ALA A 7 -96.16 16.45 -6.03
C ALA A 7 -95.31 15.17 -5.89
N HIS A 8 -95.61 14.14 -6.68
CA HIS A 8 -94.85 12.88 -6.68
C HIS A 8 -93.47 13.04 -7.32
N ALA A 9 -93.36 13.84 -8.37
CA ALA A 9 -92.07 14.16 -9.01
C ALA A 9 -91.14 14.99 -8.10
N ARG A 10 -91.70 15.95 -7.33
CA ARG A 10 -90.93 16.74 -6.36
C ARG A 10 -90.40 15.90 -5.20
N ARG A 11 -91.23 15.02 -4.61
CA ARG A 11 -90.77 14.11 -3.55
C ARG A 11 -89.67 13.14 -4.03
N ALA A 12 -89.81 12.59 -5.23
CA ALA A 12 -88.79 11.72 -5.80
C ALA A 12 -87.47 12.46 -6.10
N ALA A 13 -87.54 13.74 -6.49
CA ALA A 13 -86.35 14.57 -6.70
C ALA A 13 -85.66 14.93 -5.37
N GLU A 14 -86.43 15.24 -4.32
CA GLU A 14 -85.91 15.52 -2.97
C GLU A 14 -85.25 14.29 -2.33
N GLU A 15 -85.86 13.10 -2.42
CA GLU A 15 -85.24 11.86 -1.94
C GLU A 15 -83.94 11.53 -2.70
N LYS A 16 -83.91 11.77 -4.02
CA LYS A 16 -82.72 11.53 -4.84
C LYS A 16 -81.61 12.52 -4.53
N LEU A 17 -81.94 13.77 -4.22
CA LEU A 17 -80.98 14.78 -3.77
C LEU A 17 -80.43 14.44 -2.39
N MET A 18 -81.29 14.07 -1.43
CA MET A 18 -80.87 13.72 -0.08
C MET A 18 -79.97 12.49 -0.06
N ARG A 19 -80.29 11.43 -0.83
CA ARG A 19 -79.40 10.26 -0.99
C ARG A 19 -78.05 10.62 -1.61
N ARG A 20 -78.02 11.57 -2.53
CA ARG A 20 -76.77 12.02 -3.17
C ARG A 20 -75.91 12.84 -2.19
N ILE A 21 -76.53 13.65 -1.34
CA ILE A 21 -75.83 14.40 -0.28
C ILE A 21 -75.27 13.45 0.77
N THR A 22 -76.04 12.46 1.25
CA THR A 22 -75.55 11.48 2.25
C THR A 22 -74.41 10.63 1.71
N PHE A 23 -74.50 10.19 0.45
CA PHE A 23 -73.43 9.42 -0.19
C PHE A 23 -72.14 10.24 -0.36
N LEU A 24 -72.26 11.54 -0.69
CA LEU A 24 -71.08 12.42 -0.80
C LEU A 24 -70.44 12.66 0.57
N ASP A 25 -71.23 12.81 1.63
CA ASP A 25 -70.74 13.01 3.00
C ASP A 25 -70.05 11.75 3.57
N GLU A 26 -70.61 10.55 3.34
CA GLU A 26 -69.95 9.28 3.68
C GLU A 26 -68.67 9.05 2.88
N SER A 27 -68.64 9.46 1.60
CA SER A 27 -67.43 9.37 0.76
C SER A 27 -66.33 10.34 1.18
N ALA A 28 -66.69 11.54 1.66
CA ALA A 28 -65.76 12.53 2.17
C ALA A 28 -65.19 12.12 3.54
N ALA A 29 -66.02 11.55 4.42
CA ALA A 29 -65.59 11.02 5.70
C ALA A 29 -64.61 9.83 5.54
N THR A 30 -64.85 8.95 4.57
CA THR A 30 -63.94 7.82 4.25
C THR A 30 -62.66 8.29 3.57
N GLN A 31 -62.69 9.30 2.70
CA GLN A 31 -61.47 9.92 2.15
C GLN A 31 -60.62 10.60 3.23
N GLN A 32 -61.22 11.35 4.15
CA GLN A 32 -60.49 11.98 5.25
C GLN A 32 -59.83 10.93 6.16
N GLN A 33 -60.52 9.82 6.47
CA GLN A 33 -59.94 8.72 7.24
C GLN A 33 -58.76 8.06 6.51
N MET A 34 -58.87 7.84 5.21
CA MET A 34 -57.76 7.28 4.41
C MET A 34 -56.56 8.21 4.35
N ILE A 35 -56.77 9.53 4.24
CA ILE A 35 -55.69 10.52 4.30
C ILE A 35 -55.03 10.52 5.68
N VAL A 36 -55.80 10.44 6.76
CA VAL A 36 -55.25 10.36 8.12
C VAL A 36 -54.43 9.08 8.31
N TYR A 37 -54.91 7.93 7.85
CA TYR A 37 -54.12 6.69 7.92
C TYR A 37 -52.85 6.74 7.06
N ALA A 38 -52.89 7.36 5.88
CA ALA A 38 -51.72 7.56 5.05
C ALA A 38 -50.69 8.48 5.73
N ILE A 39 -51.14 9.58 6.35
CA ILE A 39 -50.27 10.51 7.09
C ILE A 39 -49.67 9.82 8.32
N VAL A 40 -50.48 9.12 9.11
CA VAL A 40 -50.00 8.37 10.29
C VAL A 40 -49.03 7.27 9.88
N GLY A 41 -49.30 6.57 8.77
CA GLY A 41 -48.39 5.57 8.19
C GLY A 41 -47.06 6.17 7.77
N LEU A 42 -47.08 7.30 7.06
CA LEU A 42 -45.87 8.02 6.65
C LEU A 42 -45.06 8.56 7.82
N ILE A 43 -45.72 9.12 8.85
CA ILE A 43 -45.05 9.60 10.06
C ILE A 43 -44.44 8.42 10.83
N SER A 44 -45.17 7.31 10.97
CA SER A 44 -44.66 6.12 11.66
C SER A 44 -43.47 5.51 10.92
N PHE A 45 -43.54 5.44 9.60
CA PHE A 45 -42.44 4.95 8.76
C PHE A 45 -41.23 5.90 8.86
N SER A 46 -41.45 7.22 8.80
CA SER A 46 -40.40 8.22 9.01
C SER A 46 -39.73 8.06 10.37
N LEU A 47 -40.50 7.91 11.47
CA LEU A 47 -39.95 7.76 12.81
C LEU A 47 -39.17 6.45 12.97
N ILE A 48 -39.63 5.35 12.36
CA ILE A 48 -38.92 4.06 12.37
C ILE A 48 -37.63 4.16 11.54
N SER A 49 -37.68 4.81 10.37
CA SER A 49 -36.49 5.08 9.56
C SER A 49 -35.47 5.95 10.29
N THR A 50 -35.92 6.99 11.01
CA THR A 50 -35.04 7.84 11.83
C THR A 50 -34.45 7.06 13.01
N ALA A 51 -35.24 6.22 13.69
CA ALA A 51 -34.75 5.38 14.79
C ALA A 51 -33.76 4.31 14.29
N ALA A 52 -34.00 3.72 13.12
CA ALA A 52 -33.07 2.80 12.47
C ALA A 52 -31.78 3.52 12.06
N TRP A 53 -31.87 4.74 11.55
CA TRP A 53 -30.72 5.57 11.20
C TRP A 53 -29.84 5.89 12.43
N PHE A 54 -30.44 6.25 13.57
CA PHE A 54 -29.70 6.44 14.82
C PHE A 54 -29.12 5.13 15.40
N ALA A 55 -29.82 4.01 15.24
CA ALA A 55 -29.36 2.70 15.73
C ALA A 55 -28.27 2.08 14.85
N LEU A 56 -28.16 2.50 13.59
CA LEU A 56 -27.21 1.99 12.59
C LEU A 56 -26.09 2.99 12.25
N GLY A 57 -25.91 4.05 13.05
CA GLY A 57 -24.79 4.99 12.90
C GLY A 57 -24.86 5.88 11.66
N GLY A 58 -26.06 6.21 11.16
CA GLY A 58 -26.20 7.09 10.00
C GLY A 58 -25.61 8.48 10.27
N ARG A 59 -24.68 8.94 9.42
CA ARG A 59 -24.08 10.28 9.43
C ARG A 59 -24.98 11.30 8.72
N ASP A 60 -25.10 12.50 9.29
CA ASP A 60 -25.61 13.71 8.63
C ASP A 60 -24.48 14.30 7.75
N PRO A 61 -24.74 14.84 6.54
CA PRO A 61 -23.71 15.38 5.64
C PRO A 61 -23.20 16.78 6.05
N GLY A 62 -23.08 17.01 7.35
CA GLY A 62 -22.53 18.21 7.96
C GLY A 62 -21.72 17.79 9.18
N GLU A 63 -20.56 17.21 8.92
CA GLU A 63 -19.61 16.73 9.91
C GLU A 63 -19.32 17.80 10.98
N ILE A 64 -19.36 17.36 12.23
CA ILE A 64 -18.48 17.96 13.23
C ILE A 64 -17.09 17.49 12.81
N ASP A 65 -16.32 18.40 12.23
CA ASP A 65 -14.90 18.26 11.94
C ASP A 65 -14.17 18.12 13.30
N ILE A 66 -14.26 16.94 13.89
CA ILE A 66 -13.40 16.57 15.01
C ILE A 66 -12.09 16.24 14.33
N ASP A 67 -11.18 17.22 14.29
CA ASP A 67 -9.80 16.97 13.92
C ASP A 67 -9.30 15.78 14.77
N PRO A 68 -9.05 14.60 14.16
CA PRO A 68 -8.65 13.40 14.89
C PRO A 68 -7.30 13.59 15.58
N THR A 69 -6.56 14.65 15.21
CA THR A 69 -5.28 15.08 15.80
C THR A 69 -5.41 16.24 16.78
N ALA A 70 -6.62 16.70 17.12
CA ALA A 70 -6.84 17.87 18.00
C ALA A 70 -6.24 17.72 19.41
N ASN A 71 -5.98 16.48 19.85
CA ASN A 71 -5.26 16.15 21.08
C ASN A 71 -4.06 15.23 20.80
N TRP A 72 -3.49 15.31 19.60
CA TRP A 72 -2.31 14.55 19.22
C TRP A 72 -1.17 14.84 20.19
N ILE A 73 -0.65 13.75 20.75
CA ILE A 73 0.57 13.72 21.54
C ILE A 73 1.61 13.14 20.60
N ASP A 74 2.81 13.73 20.58
CA ASP A 74 3.94 13.15 19.86
C ASP A 74 4.11 11.70 20.33
N PRO A 75 3.85 10.71 19.46
CA PRO A 75 3.81 9.32 19.88
C PRO A 75 5.24 8.77 20.10
N VAL A 76 6.26 9.58 19.80
CA VAL A 76 7.68 9.28 19.99
C VAL A 76 8.30 10.48 20.72
N ILE A 77 8.00 10.65 22.01
CA ILE A 77 8.55 11.78 22.76
C ILE A 77 10.09 11.73 22.80
N GLU A 78 10.69 12.86 22.50
CA GLU A 78 11.98 12.91 21.80
C GLU A 78 13.21 12.94 22.75
N ILE A 79 13.03 12.57 24.03
CA ILE A 79 14.07 12.68 25.07
C ILE A 79 14.19 11.37 25.85
N GLU A 80 15.35 10.72 25.75
CA GLU A 80 15.73 9.65 26.67
C GLU A 80 15.98 10.24 28.07
N ASP A 81 15.15 9.89 29.05
CA ASP A 81 15.33 10.29 30.45
C ASP A 81 14.84 9.22 31.45
N GLU A 82 14.78 9.57 32.74
CA GLU A 82 14.36 8.64 33.80
C GLU A 82 12.86 8.23 33.69
N ASN A 83 12.06 8.90 32.87
CA ASN A 83 10.62 8.68 32.71
C ASN A 83 10.19 8.35 31.27
N HIS A 84 11.11 8.34 30.30
CA HIS A 84 10.85 7.97 28.91
C HIS A 84 12.05 7.26 28.30
N SER A 85 11.84 6.07 27.72
CA SER A 85 12.89 5.35 27.01
C SER A 85 12.38 4.67 25.75
N HIS A 86 13.12 4.84 24.66
CA HIS A 86 12.82 4.17 23.41
C HIS A 86 13.25 2.70 23.40
N ASN A 87 13.84 2.17 24.47
CA ASN A 87 14.18 0.74 24.58
C ASN A 87 13.01 -0.15 25.03
N SER A 88 11.79 0.39 25.12
CA SER A 88 10.63 -0.28 25.69
C SER A 88 9.41 -0.06 24.80
N LEU A 89 9.04 -1.06 23.99
CA LEU A 89 7.91 -0.96 23.05
C LEU A 89 6.58 -0.66 23.76
N ILE A 90 6.38 -1.18 24.97
CA ILE A 90 5.11 -1.01 25.72
C ILE A 90 4.90 0.43 26.22
N ASP A 91 5.97 1.22 26.33
CA ASP A 91 5.86 2.64 26.73
C ASP A 91 5.29 3.53 25.60
N HIS A 92 5.06 2.95 24.42
CA HIS A 92 4.58 3.63 23.21
C HIS A 92 3.16 3.26 22.80
N GLU A 93 2.33 2.76 23.72
CA GLU A 93 0.95 2.32 23.43
C GLU A 93 0.07 3.51 23.07
N MET A 94 0.10 3.90 21.80
CA MET A 94 -0.53 5.12 21.31
C MET A 94 -1.17 4.89 19.94
N SER A 95 -2.43 5.27 19.84
CA SER A 95 -3.19 5.28 18.59
C SER A 95 -4.24 6.38 18.65
N THR A 96 -4.75 6.81 17.49
CA THR A 96 -5.93 7.68 17.47
C THR A 96 -7.18 6.91 17.89
N PRO A 97 -8.18 7.54 18.53
CA PRO A 97 -9.41 6.88 18.97
C PRO A 97 -10.24 6.20 17.87
N ASN A 98 -9.98 6.54 16.60
CA ASN A 98 -10.62 5.94 15.43
C ASN A 98 -9.83 4.75 14.84
N ALA A 99 -8.66 4.39 15.38
CA ALA A 99 -7.92 3.19 15.01
C ALA A 99 -8.26 2.04 15.96
N GLN A 100 -8.39 0.82 15.44
CA GLN A 100 -8.71 -0.36 16.23
C GLN A 100 -7.84 -1.55 15.82
N LEU A 101 -7.19 -2.18 16.80
CA LEU A 101 -6.54 -3.47 16.62
C LEU A 101 -7.60 -4.57 16.42
N ILE A 102 -7.49 -5.32 15.33
CA ILE A 102 -8.40 -6.40 14.94
C ILE A 102 -7.82 -7.77 15.32
N ASP A 103 -6.54 -7.99 15.01
CA ASP A 103 -5.80 -9.22 15.27
C ASP A 103 -4.28 -8.97 15.30
N TYR A 104 -3.54 -9.94 15.83
CA TYR A 104 -2.07 -9.92 15.91
C TYR A 104 -1.52 -11.34 15.78
N HIS A 105 -0.38 -11.50 15.10
CA HIS A 105 0.32 -12.77 14.97
C HIS A 105 1.84 -12.57 15.06
N ASN A 106 2.49 -13.22 16.02
CA ASN A 106 3.93 -13.22 16.28
C ASN A 106 4.77 -14.03 15.25
N LEU A 107 4.18 -14.44 14.13
CA LEU A 107 4.80 -15.27 13.08
C LEU A 107 5.41 -16.63 13.48
N ASN A 108 5.42 -17.03 14.76
CA ASN A 108 5.87 -18.35 15.21
C ASN A 108 4.76 -19.12 15.92
N CYS A 109 4.62 -20.40 15.59
CA CYS A 109 3.58 -21.25 16.16
C CYS A 109 4.11 -22.41 16.99
N ASP A 110 5.10 -23.19 16.57
CA ASP A 110 5.51 -24.39 17.33
C ASP A 110 6.78 -24.19 18.18
N GLY A 111 7.27 -22.95 18.26
CA GLY A 111 8.51 -22.61 18.96
C GLY A 111 9.78 -23.02 18.22
N ASN A 112 9.67 -23.58 17.00
CA ASN A 112 10.82 -23.97 16.22
C ASN A 112 11.03 -23.01 15.05
N VAL A 113 12.19 -22.36 15.02
CA VAL A 113 12.56 -21.38 13.99
C VAL A 113 13.24 -22.03 12.77
N LYS A 114 13.74 -23.27 12.90
CA LYS A 114 14.43 -23.99 11.80
C LYS A 114 13.86 -25.39 11.52
N PRO A 115 13.72 -25.83 10.25
CA PRO A 115 13.32 -27.19 9.94
C PRO A 115 14.25 -28.22 10.62
N PRO A 116 13.73 -29.38 11.07
CA PRO A 116 14.59 -30.46 11.56
C PRO A 116 15.70 -30.79 10.55
N PRO A 117 16.96 -31.01 10.98
CA PRO A 117 18.09 -31.34 10.08
C PRO A 117 17.91 -32.61 9.23
N GLU A 118 16.86 -33.39 9.52
CA GLU A 118 16.51 -34.65 8.89
C GLU A 118 15.51 -34.47 7.72
N LEU A 119 14.95 -33.27 7.56
CA LEU A 119 14.08 -32.90 6.46
C LEU A 119 14.91 -32.24 5.36
N ASP A 120 14.90 -32.85 4.18
CA ASP A 120 15.52 -32.34 2.94
C ASP A 120 14.63 -31.27 2.26
N ASN A 121 13.57 -30.81 2.94
CA ASN A 121 12.68 -29.77 2.45
C ASN A 121 12.84 -28.48 3.28
N VAL A 122 13.08 -27.38 2.58
CA VAL A 122 13.05 -26.02 3.11
C VAL A 122 11.61 -25.51 3.34
N ALA A 123 10.61 -26.34 3.04
CA ALA A 123 9.19 -26.01 3.14
C ALA A 123 8.56 -26.53 4.44
N GLY A 124 7.88 -25.63 5.14
CA GLY A 124 6.66 -25.93 5.87
C GLY A 124 6.80 -26.19 7.36
N ARG A 125 6.05 -25.38 8.13
CA ARG A 125 5.30 -25.81 9.32
C ARG A 125 3.95 -25.05 9.37
N PRO A 126 2.79 -25.72 9.27
CA PRO A 126 1.50 -25.07 9.48
C PRO A 126 1.30 -24.75 10.96
N CYS A 127 0.59 -23.67 11.23
CA CYS A 127 0.21 -23.28 12.57
C CYS A 127 -1.12 -23.92 12.99
N PHE A 128 -1.11 -24.64 14.11
CA PHE A 128 -2.36 -24.99 14.76
C PHE A 128 -2.88 -23.76 15.54
N PRO A 129 -4.19 -23.46 15.51
CA PRO A 129 -4.76 -22.27 16.15
C PRO A 129 -4.42 -22.14 17.64
N GLU A 130 -4.28 -23.26 18.35
CA GLU A 130 -3.92 -23.29 19.77
C GLU A 130 -2.51 -22.78 20.10
N TYR A 131 -1.63 -22.61 19.10
CA TYR A 131 -0.27 -22.16 19.32
C TYR A 131 0.03 -20.74 18.85
N LYS A 132 -0.96 -20.04 18.28
CA LYS A 132 -0.83 -18.65 17.89
C LYS A 132 -0.44 -17.79 19.10
N ASN A 133 0.63 -16.98 18.96
CA ASN A 133 1.14 -16.08 20.01
C ASN A 133 1.55 -16.78 21.31
N THR A 134 2.08 -18.01 21.22
CA THR A 134 2.53 -18.79 22.40
C THR A 134 4.03 -19.11 22.40
N ALA A 135 4.76 -18.64 21.39
CA ALA A 135 6.13 -19.00 21.13
C ALA A 135 6.98 -17.75 20.81
N PRO A 136 8.32 -17.84 20.91
CA PRO A 136 9.24 -16.75 20.53
C PRO A 136 9.00 -16.26 19.10
N THR A 137 9.07 -14.96 18.83
CA THR A 137 9.05 -14.45 17.44
C THR A 137 10.25 -14.99 16.65
N PRO A 138 10.13 -15.33 15.35
CA PRO A 138 11.21 -15.98 14.59
C PRO A 138 12.49 -15.16 14.42
N GLY A 139 12.42 -13.84 14.58
CA GLY A 139 13.50 -12.87 14.38
C GLY A 139 12.98 -11.60 13.73
N ASP A 140 13.88 -10.81 13.13
CA ASP A 140 13.54 -9.55 12.45
C ASP A 140 12.52 -9.78 11.32
N ASN A 141 11.31 -9.28 11.50
CA ASN A 141 10.29 -9.23 10.47
C ASN A 141 10.55 -8.04 9.54
N SER A 142 10.33 -8.22 8.25
CA SER A 142 10.61 -7.16 7.29
C SER A 142 9.39 -6.92 6.41
N GLU A 143 9.53 -7.04 5.09
CA GLU A 143 8.48 -6.73 4.12
C GLU A 143 7.24 -7.63 4.28
N ILE A 144 6.07 -7.04 4.07
CA ILE A 144 4.79 -7.75 3.95
C ILE A 144 4.15 -7.42 2.60
N SER A 145 3.64 -8.44 1.93
CA SER A 145 2.86 -8.31 0.70
C SER A 145 1.59 -9.15 0.82
N ILE A 146 0.45 -8.62 0.35
CA ILE A 146 -0.83 -9.31 0.40
C ILE A 146 -1.41 -9.46 -1.00
N GLU A 147 -1.99 -10.63 -1.28
CA GLU A 147 -2.59 -10.90 -2.58
C GLU A 147 -3.82 -11.81 -2.43
N GLY A 148 -4.85 -11.56 -3.22
CA GLY A 148 -6.08 -12.35 -3.16
C GLY A 148 -7.29 -11.75 -3.86
N ASN A 149 -8.40 -12.50 -3.82
CA ASN A 149 -9.69 -12.03 -4.33
C ASN A 149 -10.48 -11.27 -3.25
N PHE A 150 -9.94 -10.16 -2.76
CA PHE A 150 -10.50 -9.35 -1.67
C PHE A 150 -11.95 -8.94 -1.91
N MET A 151 -12.29 -8.56 -3.14
CA MET A 151 -13.65 -8.13 -3.52
C MET A 151 -14.69 -9.25 -3.53
N ASP A 152 -14.25 -10.52 -3.53
CA ASP A 152 -15.10 -11.70 -3.36
C ASP A 152 -15.14 -12.17 -1.88
N ASP A 153 -14.76 -11.30 -0.94
CA ASP A 153 -14.53 -11.63 0.48
C ASP A 153 -13.61 -12.84 0.65
N CYS A 154 -12.56 -12.91 -0.18
CA CYS A 154 -11.55 -13.95 -0.13
C CYS A 154 -12.12 -15.37 -0.24
N ALA A 155 -13.18 -15.53 -1.04
CA ALA A 155 -13.81 -16.82 -1.28
C ALA A 155 -12.80 -17.82 -1.87
N LYS A 156 -12.72 -19.02 -1.27
CA LYS A 156 -11.91 -20.13 -1.77
C LYS A 156 -12.77 -21.05 -2.63
N TYR A 157 -12.36 -21.28 -3.87
CA TYR A 157 -13.13 -22.02 -4.86
C TYR A 157 -12.72 -23.51 -4.90
N PRO A 158 -13.62 -24.42 -5.34
CA PRO A 158 -13.34 -25.87 -5.35
C PRO A 158 -12.19 -26.31 -6.26
N ASP A 159 -11.79 -25.48 -7.22
CA ASP A 159 -10.64 -25.71 -8.11
C ASP A 159 -9.30 -25.31 -7.49
N GLY A 160 -9.31 -24.83 -6.23
CA GLY A 160 -8.12 -24.39 -5.51
C GLY A 160 -7.76 -22.91 -5.72
N THR A 161 -8.53 -22.18 -6.53
CA THR A 161 -8.33 -20.73 -6.73
C THR A 161 -8.99 -19.89 -5.64
N GLY A 162 -8.62 -18.61 -5.57
CA GLY A 162 -9.13 -17.66 -4.58
C GLY A 162 -8.48 -17.80 -3.19
N GLY A 163 -9.10 -17.16 -2.20
CA GLY A 163 -8.48 -16.89 -0.91
C GLY A 163 -7.65 -15.60 -0.94
N CYS A 164 -7.32 -15.12 0.26
CA CYS A 164 -6.40 -14.00 0.44
C CYS A 164 -5.29 -14.41 1.37
N TYR A 165 -4.07 -14.05 1.01
CA TYR A 165 -2.87 -14.49 1.70
C TYR A 165 -1.94 -13.30 1.92
N ALA A 166 -1.27 -13.31 3.06
CA ALA A 166 -0.14 -12.43 3.32
C ALA A 166 1.14 -13.24 3.27
N TYR A 167 2.18 -12.62 2.75
CA TYR A 167 3.54 -13.13 2.71
C TYR A 167 4.37 -12.17 3.54
N VAL A 168 5.14 -12.69 4.47
CA VAL A 168 5.93 -11.87 5.39
C VAL A 168 7.33 -12.45 5.42
N SER A 169 8.36 -11.62 5.24
CA SER A 169 9.73 -12.05 5.52
C SER A 169 10.01 -11.94 7.02
N SER A 170 10.61 -12.97 7.60
CA SER A 170 11.13 -12.95 8.97
C SER A 170 12.51 -13.62 9.03
N TYR A 171 13.54 -12.79 9.10
CA TYR A 171 14.92 -13.23 9.17
C TYR A 171 15.28 -14.25 8.07
N ASN A 172 15.60 -15.51 8.38
CA ASN A 172 15.85 -16.55 7.38
C ASN A 172 14.58 -17.24 6.84
N GLN A 173 13.40 -16.67 7.01
CA GLN A 173 12.14 -17.29 6.64
C GLN A 173 11.19 -16.38 5.87
N ILE A 174 10.23 -17.03 5.20
CA ILE A 174 8.99 -16.40 4.76
C ILE A 174 7.83 -17.15 5.36
N GLU A 175 6.89 -16.41 5.91
CA GLU A 175 5.61 -16.88 6.41
C GLU A 175 4.53 -16.64 5.37
N ILE A 176 3.76 -17.69 5.07
CA ILE A 176 2.54 -17.59 4.25
C ILE A 176 1.35 -17.67 5.19
N LEU A 177 0.65 -16.56 5.36
CA LEU A 177 -0.53 -16.44 6.22
C LEU A 177 -1.82 -16.49 5.39
N ASP A 178 -2.83 -17.19 5.90
CA ASP A 178 -4.21 -17.05 5.46
C ASP A 178 -4.83 -15.83 6.15
N ILE A 179 -5.20 -14.83 5.34
CA ILE A 179 -5.84 -13.59 5.80
C ILE A 179 -7.28 -13.47 5.27
N SER A 180 -7.87 -14.57 4.77
CA SER A 180 -9.29 -14.58 4.37
C SER A 180 -10.20 -14.06 5.49
N ARG A 181 -9.82 -14.25 6.76
CA ARG A 181 -10.47 -13.66 7.93
C ARG A 181 -9.48 -12.75 8.66
N PRO A 182 -9.53 -11.42 8.47
CA PRO A 182 -8.61 -10.46 9.10
C PRO A 182 -8.61 -10.53 10.63
N ASN A 183 -9.72 -10.96 11.23
CA ASN A 183 -9.84 -11.20 12.68
C ASN A 183 -9.58 -12.66 13.08
N ASN A 184 -8.82 -13.41 12.28
CA ASN A 184 -8.32 -14.75 12.61
C ASN A 184 -7.27 -15.15 11.57
N ILE A 185 -6.15 -14.43 11.52
CA ILE A 185 -5.05 -14.77 10.62
C ILE A 185 -4.34 -16.04 11.10
N THR A 186 -3.99 -16.92 10.16
CA THR A 186 -3.36 -18.22 10.46
C THR A 186 -2.17 -18.51 9.55
N LEU A 187 -1.03 -18.87 10.13
CA LEU A 187 0.14 -19.32 9.37
C LEU A 187 -0.09 -20.69 8.71
N LEU A 188 0.02 -20.74 7.38
CA LEU A 188 -0.18 -21.93 6.55
C LEU A 188 1.11 -22.72 6.34
N SER A 189 2.20 -22.02 6.05
CA SER A 189 3.49 -22.62 5.74
C SER A 189 4.59 -21.59 5.91
N THR A 190 5.82 -22.10 6.03
CA THR A 190 7.03 -21.29 5.94
C THR A 190 7.93 -21.76 4.80
N TYR A 191 8.80 -20.90 4.32
CA TYR A 191 9.98 -21.26 3.53
C TYR A 191 11.22 -20.84 4.31
N TYR A 192 12.18 -21.74 4.51
CA TYR A 192 13.42 -21.47 5.23
C TYR A 192 14.59 -21.30 4.26
N ALA A 193 15.20 -20.13 4.27
CA ALA A 193 16.40 -19.81 3.51
C ALA A 193 17.66 -20.36 4.18
N GLU A 194 18.42 -21.16 3.45
CA GLU A 194 19.67 -21.73 3.97
C GLU A 194 20.86 -20.77 3.87
N ILE A 195 20.78 -19.68 3.10
CA ILE A 195 21.97 -18.87 2.77
C ILE A 195 22.15 -17.64 3.68
N ALA A 196 21.21 -16.70 3.61
CA ALA A 196 21.24 -15.43 4.34
C ALA A 196 19.82 -15.00 4.69
N ARG A 197 19.71 -13.96 5.51
CA ARG A 197 18.42 -13.37 5.86
C ARG A 197 17.70 -12.81 4.63
N ILE A 198 16.39 -12.75 4.72
CA ILE A 198 15.46 -12.23 3.73
C ILE A 198 14.99 -10.87 4.23
N ILE A 199 15.21 -9.85 3.41
CA ILE A 199 14.84 -8.47 3.77
C ILE A 199 13.57 -8.04 3.03
N ASP A 200 13.51 -8.34 1.73
CA ASP A 200 12.41 -7.89 0.87
C ASP A 200 11.78 -9.07 0.13
N ILE A 201 10.46 -8.98 -0.02
CA ILE A 201 9.64 -9.92 -0.75
C ILE A 201 8.62 -9.19 -1.60
N LYS A 202 8.29 -9.78 -2.76
CA LYS A 202 7.19 -9.30 -3.60
C LYS A 202 6.45 -10.47 -4.19
N VAL A 203 5.14 -10.31 -4.38
CA VAL A 203 4.24 -11.35 -4.85
C VAL A 203 3.53 -10.90 -6.11
N THR A 204 3.32 -11.81 -7.06
CA THR A 204 2.54 -11.53 -8.27
C THR A 204 1.05 -11.43 -7.95
N LYS A 205 0.32 -10.56 -8.68
CA LYS A 205 -1.15 -10.41 -8.57
C LYS A 205 -1.94 -11.71 -8.81
N ASP A 206 -1.38 -12.69 -9.52
CA ASP A 206 -1.98 -14.03 -9.70
C ASP A 206 -1.75 -14.96 -8.50
N ASN A 207 -1.00 -14.48 -7.50
CA ASN A 207 -0.71 -15.10 -6.22
C ASN A 207 0.10 -16.40 -6.32
N ASN A 208 0.87 -16.59 -7.40
CA ASN A 208 1.59 -17.84 -7.66
C ASN A 208 3.10 -17.76 -7.47
N TRP A 209 3.69 -16.57 -7.49
CA TRP A 209 5.13 -16.39 -7.47
C TRP A 209 5.54 -15.40 -6.38
N VAL A 210 6.59 -15.73 -5.64
CA VAL A 210 7.21 -14.86 -4.65
C VAL A 210 8.67 -14.63 -5.04
N LEU A 211 9.05 -13.38 -5.20
CA LEU A 211 10.45 -12.96 -5.30
C LEU A 211 11.00 -12.69 -3.90
N ILE A 212 12.23 -13.14 -3.67
CA ILE A 212 12.93 -13.04 -2.40
C ILE A 212 14.30 -12.44 -2.66
N ASN A 213 14.65 -11.42 -1.88
CA ASN A 213 16.03 -10.95 -1.81
C ASN A 213 16.71 -11.45 -0.54
N HIS A 214 17.82 -12.18 -0.71
CA HIS A 214 18.72 -12.55 0.35
C HIS A 214 19.87 -11.55 0.46
N GLU A 215 20.10 -11.04 1.66
CA GLU A 215 21.20 -10.12 1.94
C GLU A 215 22.04 -10.60 3.12
N LEU A 216 23.36 -10.65 2.94
CA LEU A 216 24.31 -10.81 4.03
C LEU A 216 24.87 -9.45 4.41
N THR A 217 24.42 -8.92 5.53
CA THR A 217 24.86 -7.62 6.04
C THR A 217 26.05 -7.73 6.97
N ASN A 218 26.10 -8.74 7.82
CA ASN A 218 27.18 -8.91 8.78
C ASN A 218 27.36 -10.39 9.16
N SER A 219 28.44 -11.02 8.68
CA SER A 219 28.74 -12.42 9.01
C SER A 219 29.03 -12.71 10.50
N GLU A 220 29.20 -11.68 11.35
CA GLU A 220 29.32 -11.83 12.81
C GLU A 220 27.96 -11.77 13.55
N LEU A 221 26.92 -11.17 12.94
CA LEU A 221 25.57 -11.01 13.53
C LEU A 221 24.50 -11.87 12.82
N ASP A 222 24.70 -12.18 11.53
CA ASP A 222 23.85 -13.04 10.71
C ASP A 222 24.39 -14.50 10.78
N PRO A 223 23.80 -15.39 11.60
CA PRO A 223 24.25 -16.77 11.67
C PRO A 223 23.92 -17.47 10.36
N ILE A 224 24.95 -17.80 9.58
CA ILE A 224 24.83 -18.60 8.36
C ILE A 224 24.15 -19.94 8.71
N PRO A 225 22.96 -20.24 8.16
CA PRO A 225 22.28 -21.48 8.44
C PRO A 225 23.09 -22.66 7.90
N ASN A 226 23.65 -23.46 8.82
CA ASN A 226 24.61 -24.53 8.55
C ASN A 226 25.97 -23.98 8.09
N ASP A 227 26.88 -23.81 9.06
CA ASP A 227 28.33 -23.58 8.92
C ASP A 227 29.00 -24.77 8.19
N ASP A 228 28.59 -25.04 6.95
CA ASP A 228 29.31 -25.91 6.03
C ASP A 228 30.20 -25.05 5.12
N ASP A 229 31.35 -25.59 4.74
CA ASP A 229 32.35 -24.88 3.93
C ASP A 229 31.84 -24.51 2.51
N ALA A 230 30.59 -24.85 2.15
CA ALA A 230 29.96 -24.57 0.87
C ALA A 230 29.00 -23.37 0.90
N ASN A 231 28.52 -22.95 2.07
CA ASN A 231 27.62 -21.83 2.26
C ASN A 231 28.35 -20.57 2.74
N SER A 232 28.70 -19.68 1.82
CA SER A 232 29.49 -18.47 2.13
C SER A 232 28.67 -17.26 2.60
N GLY A 233 27.35 -17.40 2.82
CA GLY A 233 26.49 -16.25 3.15
C GLY A 233 26.42 -15.23 2.02
N THR A 234 26.26 -15.66 0.78
CA THR A 234 26.26 -14.73 -0.37
C THR A 234 24.87 -14.13 -0.60
N ASN A 235 24.80 -12.87 -1.01
CA ASN A 235 23.54 -12.30 -1.51
C ASN A 235 23.01 -13.17 -2.65
N ARG A 236 21.67 -13.26 -2.79
CA ARG A 236 21.01 -14.08 -3.81
C ARG A 236 19.57 -13.59 -4.03
N LEU A 237 19.07 -13.69 -5.26
CA LEU A 237 17.64 -13.59 -5.53
C LEU A 237 17.07 -14.99 -5.69
N ASP A 238 15.94 -15.28 -5.04
CA ASP A 238 15.19 -16.52 -5.23
C ASP A 238 13.79 -16.20 -5.75
N VAL A 239 13.27 -17.08 -6.61
CA VAL A 239 11.86 -17.10 -6.96
C VAL A 239 11.25 -18.38 -6.42
N LEU A 240 10.19 -18.24 -5.63
CA LEU A 240 9.38 -19.35 -5.17
C LEU A 240 8.10 -19.45 -5.98
N TYR A 241 7.71 -20.68 -6.29
CA TYR A 241 6.35 -21.01 -6.68
C TYR A 241 5.53 -21.34 -5.42
N VAL A 242 4.42 -20.63 -5.24
CA VAL A 242 3.51 -20.74 -4.10
C VAL A 242 2.08 -21.07 -4.51
N GLY A 243 1.87 -21.61 -5.72
CA GLY A 243 0.54 -22.02 -6.19
C GLY A 243 -0.14 -23.00 -5.21
N ASN A 244 0.64 -23.88 -4.57
CA ASN A 244 0.24 -24.54 -3.33
C ASN A 244 0.81 -23.78 -2.12
N LYS A 245 -0.03 -23.04 -1.40
CA LYS A 245 0.37 -22.22 -0.24
C LYS A 245 0.95 -23.01 0.92
N LEU A 246 0.74 -24.33 0.95
CA LEU A 246 1.24 -25.25 1.96
C LEU A 246 2.64 -25.81 1.63
N GLU A 247 3.10 -25.63 0.40
CA GLU A 247 4.33 -26.23 -0.11
C GLU A 247 5.05 -25.22 -1.03
N PRO A 248 5.65 -24.15 -0.46
CA PRO A 248 6.47 -23.22 -1.23
C PRO A 248 7.69 -23.95 -1.81
N ILE A 249 7.97 -23.74 -3.11
CA ILE A 249 9.07 -24.41 -3.82
C ILE A 249 9.96 -23.36 -4.49
N LYS A 250 11.27 -23.39 -4.23
CA LYS A 250 12.23 -22.56 -4.98
C LYS A 250 12.36 -23.08 -6.41
N VAL A 251 12.13 -22.20 -7.39
CA VAL A 251 12.14 -22.55 -8.83
C VAL A 251 13.25 -21.87 -9.62
N ALA A 252 13.75 -20.73 -9.15
CA ALA A 252 14.82 -20.00 -9.82
C ALA A 252 15.68 -19.22 -8.82
N GLU A 253 16.92 -18.94 -9.19
CA GLU A 253 17.87 -18.17 -8.41
C GLU A 253 18.83 -17.31 -9.26
N TRP A 254 19.33 -16.23 -8.66
CA TRP A 254 20.45 -15.43 -9.18
C TRP A 254 21.50 -15.23 -8.08
N ASN A 255 22.69 -15.77 -8.27
CA ASN A 255 23.73 -15.79 -7.24
C ASN A 255 24.65 -14.56 -7.28
N ASN A 256 25.04 -14.07 -6.10
CA ASN A 256 25.93 -12.93 -5.89
C ASN A 256 25.47 -11.59 -6.51
N PRO A 257 24.20 -11.15 -6.37
CA PRO A 257 23.87 -9.74 -6.51
C PRO A 257 24.83 -8.86 -5.69
N PRO A 258 25.10 -7.63 -6.17
CA PRO A 258 25.68 -6.58 -5.34
C PRO A 258 24.93 -6.44 -3.99
N ALA A 259 25.64 -6.09 -2.91
CA ALA A 259 24.98 -5.91 -1.60
C ALA A 259 23.99 -4.74 -1.62
N GLY A 260 22.90 -4.86 -0.86
CA GLY A 260 21.82 -3.87 -0.86
C GLY A 260 20.87 -3.97 -2.06
N PHE A 261 20.79 -5.11 -2.75
CA PHE A 261 19.79 -5.36 -3.79
C PHE A 261 18.35 -5.46 -3.22
N HIS A 262 17.91 -4.51 -2.40
CA HIS A 262 16.59 -4.50 -1.78
C HIS A 262 15.56 -3.76 -2.65
N ASN A 263 14.30 -3.99 -2.36
CA ASN A 263 13.16 -3.27 -2.91
C ASN A 263 13.00 -3.46 -4.43
N GLN A 264 12.65 -4.69 -4.75
CA GLN A 264 12.47 -5.17 -6.10
C GLN A 264 10.98 -5.16 -6.45
N ASP A 265 10.64 -5.49 -7.70
CA ASP A 265 9.27 -5.85 -8.05
C ASP A 265 9.27 -6.96 -9.11
N LEU A 266 8.12 -7.55 -9.39
CA LEU A 266 7.92 -8.59 -10.39
C LEU A 266 6.55 -8.47 -11.05
N ASN A 267 6.49 -8.86 -12.33
CA ASN A 267 5.21 -8.95 -13.02
C ASN A 267 5.15 -10.11 -14.02
N VAL A 268 3.95 -10.66 -14.19
CA VAL A 268 3.63 -11.72 -15.15
C VAL A 268 3.05 -11.10 -16.43
N TYR A 269 3.68 -11.40 -17.56
CA TYR A 269 3.27 -10.97 -18.89
C TYR A 269 2.66 -12.15 -19.65
N CYS A 270 1.34 -12.19 -19.76
CA CYS A 270 0.62 -13.17 -20.58
C CYS A 270 0.30 -12.66 -22.00
N ASP A 271 0.65 -11.41 -22.29
CA ASP A 271 0.38 -10.71 -23.56
C ASP A 271 1.67 -10.30 -24.29
N TRP A 272 2.81 -10.92 -23.95
CA TRP A 272 4.09 -10.63 -24.58
C TRP A 272 4.12 -11.11 -26.02
N GLU A 273 3.83 -10.19 -26.95
CA GLU A 273 3.72 -10.49 -28.38
C GLU A 273 4.72 -9.69 -29.25
N PRO A 274 5.44 -10.34 -30.20
CA PRO A 274 5.47 -11.78 -30.41
C PRO A 274 6.07 -12.53 -29.20
N SER A 275 5.58 -13.72 -28.86
CA SER A 275 6.23 -14.53 -27.82
C SER A 275 7.69 -14.79 -28.21
N ASN A 276 8.61 -14.75 -27.25
CA ASN A 276 10.02 -15.02 -27.53
C ASN A 276 10.20 -16.38 -28.22
N PRO A 277 10.84 -16.47 -29.39
CA PRO A 277 11.01 -17.74 -30.09
C PRO A 277 11.65 -18.84 -29.24
N LEU A 278 12.54 -18.48 -28.31
CA LEU A 278 13.22 -19.42 -27.40
C LEU A 278 12.29 -19.97 -26.31
N TRP A 279 11.26 -19.22 -25.92
CA TRP A 279 10.31 -19.55 -24.85
C TRP A 279 8.85 -19.52 -25.32
N SER A 280 8.61 -19.66 -26.62
CA SER A 280 7.28 -19.58 -27.26
C SER A 280 6.27 -20.67 -26.83
N GLY A 281 6.70 -21.61 -25.99
CA GLY A 281 5.81 -22.57 -25.34
C GLY A 281 5.23 -22.06 -24.02
N GLU A 282 5.82 -21.03 -23.42
CA GLU A 282 5.30 -20.39 -22.20
C GLU A 282 4.12 -19.48 -22.58
N GLU A 283 2.97 -19.66 -21.93
CA GLU A 283 1.79 -18.80 -22.16
C GLU A 283 1.90 -17.46 -21.42
N CYS A 284 2.65 -17.44 -20.32
CA CYS A 284 2.92 -16.26 -19.51
C CYS A 284 4.39 -16.22 -19.09
N HIS A 285 4.92 -15.02 -18.92
CA HIS A 285 6.34 -14.75 -18.80
C HIS A 285 6.63 -13.88 -17.58
N LEU A 286 7.50 -14.36 -16.69
CA LEU A 286 7.81 -13.66 -15.44
C LEU A 286 9.04 -12.76 -15.60
N PHE A 287 8.85 -11.46 -15.37
CA PHE A 287 9.92 -10.46 -15.31
C PHE A 287 10.11 -9.96 -13.88
N LEU A 288 11.36 -9.68 -13.52
CA LEU A 288 11.75 -9.09 -12.24
C LEU A 288 12.43 -7.75 -12.49
N TYR A 289 12.28 -6.81 -11.57
CA TYR A 289 12.85 -5.49 -11.62
C TYR A 289 13.67 -5.25 -10.36
N GLY A 290 14.98 -5.47 -10.45
CA GLY A 290 15.89 -5.35 -9.32
C GLY A 290 16.50 -3.96 -9.22
N SER A 291 16.57 -3.46 -7.99
CA SER A 291 17.21 -2.18 -7.65
C SER A 291 18.69 -2.39 -7.34
N ASP A 292 19.58 -1.79 -8.13
CA ASP A 292 21.02 -1.81 -7.88
C ASP A 292 21.43 -0.48 -7.21
N PRO A 293 21.70 -0.47 -5.89
CA PRO A 293 21.95 0.76 -5.14
C PRO A 293 23.32 1.38 -5.43
N TYR A 294 24.22 0.75 -6.19
CA TYR A 294 25.60 1.24 -6.28
C TYR A 294 25.68 2.57 -7.07
N PRO A 295 26.14 3.68 -6.43
CA PRO A 295 25.93 5.05 -6.91
C PRO A 295 26.83 5.50 -8.08
N GLU A 296 27.77 4.67 -8.54
CA GLU A 296 28.77 5.08 -9.54
C GLU A 296 28.55 4.39 -10.88
N LEU A 297 28.15 5.10 -11.96
CA LEU A 297 27.89 4.57 -13.31
C LEU A 297 29.00 3.71 -13.98
N VAL A 298 30.17 3.52 -13.36
CA VAL A 298 31.25 2.67 -13.89
C VAL A 298 32.02 2.02 -12.75
N GLU A 299 32.04 0.69 -12.67
CA GLU A 299 33.10 0.00 -11.94
C GLU A 299 34.31 -0.18 -12.88
N GLY A 300 35.45 0.45 -12.53
CA GLY A 300 36.73 0.14 -13.16
C GLY A 300 37.16 -1.27 -12.74
N SER A 301 37.28 -2.25 -13.64
CA SER A 301 38.40 -2.35 -14.58
C SER A 301 38.13 -3.38 -15.69
N THR A 302 36.86 -3.56 -16.09
CA THR A 302 36.48 -4.34 -17.29
C THR A 302 35.34 -3.73 -18.11
N GLY A 303 34.67 -2.66 -17.66
CA GLY A 303 33.66 -1.95 -18.45
C GLY A 303 32.50 -2.83 -18.93
N THR A 304 31.95 -3.68 -18.06
CA THR A 304 31.07 -4.79 -18.48
C THR A 304 29.75 -4.91 -17.73
N PHE A 305 29.32 -3.95 -16.90
CA PHE A 305 28.01 -4.04 -16.25
C PHE A 305 27.31 -2.68 -16.12
N TYR A 306 26.00 -2.70 -16.41
CA TYR A 306 25.04 -1.62 -16.24
C TYR A 306 24.68 -1.41 -14.76
N LYS A 307 24.40 -0.16 -14.33
CA LYS A 307 24.08 0.20 -12.94
C LYS A 307 22.81 1.04 -12.85
N GLY A 308 22.00 0.81 -11.81
CA GLY A 308 20.63 1.33 -11.69
C GLY A 308 19.61 0.18 -11.75
N THR A 309 18.43 0.41 -12.32
CA THR A 309 17.42 -0.63 -12.51
C THR A 309 17.96 -1.74 -13.38
N GLN A 310 17.99 -2.97 -12.87
CA GLN A 310 18.27 -4.18 -13.64
C GLN A 310 16.97 -4.95 -13.87
N ILE A 311 16.72 -5.36 -15.10
CA ILE A 311 15.53 -6.15 -15.44
C ILE A 311 15.96 -7.57 -15.72
N PHE A 312 15.23 -8.52 -15.15
CA PHE A 312 15.49 -9.95 -15.27
C PHE A 312 14.30 -10.68 -15.87
N TYR A 313 14.58 -11.81 -16.49
CA TYR A 313 13.60 -12.77 -16.97
C TYR A 313 13.80 -14.09 -16.25
N VAL A 314 12.70 -14.68 -15.78
CA VAL A 314 12.69 -15.97 -15.11
C VAL A 314 12.16 -17.02 -16.10
N PRO A 315 13.03 -17.87 -16.66
CA PRO A 315 12.56 -18.91 -17.55
C PRO A 315 11.74 -19.95 -16.77
N LEU A 316 10.55 -20.30 -17.27
CA LEU A 316 9.82 -21.47 -16.78
C LEU A 316 10.48 -22.79 -17.24
N GLY A 317 11.52 -22.68 -18.09
CA GLY A 317 12.46 -23.73 -18.45
C GLY A 317 11.91 -24.72 -19.49
N PHE A 318 12.81 -25.41 -20.20
CA PHE A 318 12.46 -26.49 -21.13
C PHE A 318 12.02 -27.77 -20.39
N GLU A 319 12.32 -27.86 -19.09
CA GLU A 319 12.03 -29.02 -18.23
C GLU A 319 10.57 -29.18 -17.80
N SER A 320 9.78 -28.10 -17.80
CA SER A 320 8.32 -28.12 -17.54
C SER A 320 7.53 -29.01 -18.53
N TRP A 321 8.21 -29.49 -19.59
CA TRP A 321 7.69 -30.33 -20.67
C TRP A 321 8.12 -31.82 -20.58
N LEU A 322 8.92 -32.22 -19.58
CA LEU A 322 9.42 -33.59 -19.44
C LEU A 322 8.59 -34.40 -18.41
N PRO A 323 7.62 -35.23 -18.84
CA PRO A 323 6.74 -36.00 -17.94
C PRO A 323 7.45 -37.15 -17.21
N THR A 324 8.77 -37.22 -17.25
CA THR A 324 9.58 -38.30 -16.68
C THR A 324 10.65 -37.82 -15.70
N GLN A 325 10.55 -36.57 -15.24
CA GLN A 325 11.46 -36.04 -14.23
C GLN A 325 11.13 -36.59 -12.84
N SER A 326 12.15 -36.82 -12.02
CA SER A 326 11.97 -37.08 -10.59
C SER A 326 11.73 -35.78 -9.83
N ASP A 327 11.17 -35.85 -8.62
CA ASP A 327 10.97 -34.71 -7.72
C ASP A 327 12.29 -33.92 -7.51
N GLU A 328 13.42 -34.63 -7.42
CA GLU A 328 14.78 -34.07 -7.33
C GLU A 328 15.21 -33.25 -8.56
N GLN A 329 14.69 -33.56 -9.76
CA GLN A 329 14.97 -32.83 -11.00
C GLN A 329 14.03 -31.64 -11.21
N GLN A 330 12.83 -31.69 -10.63
CA GLN A 330 11.92 -30.53 -10.58
C GLN A 330 12.39 -29.48 -9.56
N ASN A 331 13.14 -29.91 -8.53
CA ASN A 331 13.68 -29.06 -7.47
C ASN A 331 15.05 -28.42 -7.81
N GLN A 332 15.58 -28.56 -9.04
CA GLN A 332 16.78 -27.81 -9.44
C GLN A 332 16.39 -26.38 -9.80
N SER A 333 16.78 -25.41 -8.97
CA SER A 333 16.59 -23.99 -9.24
C SER A 333 17.26 -23.59 -10.56
N ARG A 334 16.54 -22.81 -11.37
CA ARG A 334 17.01 -22.30 -12.66
C ARG A 334 17.76 -20.98 -12.49
N GLU A 335 18.62 -20.65 -13.45
CA GLU A 335 19.27 -19.34 -13.48
C GLU A 335 18.29 -18.26 -13.94
N ILE A 336 18.14 -17.20 -13.14
CA ILE A 336 17.48 -15.95 -13.52
C ILE A 336 18.40 -15.19 -14.49
N ILE A 337 17.85 -14.69 -15.59
CA ILE A 337 18.63 -14.13 -16.71
C ILE A 337 18.45 -12.62 -16.76
N ARG A 338 19.53 -11.85 -16.90
CA ARG A 338 19.46 -10.41 -17.17
C ARG A 338 18.87 -10.12 -18.55
N TRP A 339 17.96 -9.17 -18.61
CA TRP A 339 17.15 -8.85 -19.78
C TRP A 339 17.23 -7.40 -20.25
N GLY A 340 17.36 -6.45 -19.32
CA GLY A 340 17.32 -5.02 -19.60
C GLY A 340 17.93 -4.18 -18.50
N GLY A 341 18.01 -2.87 -18.73
CA GLY A 341 18.48 -1.93 -17.72
C GLY A 341 17.97 -0.49 -17.94
N TYR A 342 17.73 0.22 -16.84
CA TYR A 342 17.45 1.66 -16.81
C TYR A 342 18.26 2.43 -15.74
N THR A 343 18.70 3.64 -16.10
CA THR A 343 19.46 4.57 -15.28
C THR A 343 19.19 5.97 -15.80
N PRO A 344 18.97 6.97 -14.91
CA PRO A 344 18.74 8.34 -15.32
C PRO A 344 19.91 8.90 -16.14
N GLN A 345 19.60 9.73 -17.14
CA GLN A 345 20.63 10.44 -17.89
C GLN A 345 21.35 11.47 -16.99
N GLU A 346 22.66 11.63 -17.17
CA GLU A 346 23.53 12.47 -16.32
C GLU A 346 23.07 13.94 -16.20
N ASP A 347 22.40 14.48 -17.22
CA ASP A 347 21.91 15.85 -17.25
C ASP A 347 20.51 16.02 -16.63
N THR A 348 19.86 14.93 -16.22
CA THR A 348 18.46 14.94 -15.78
C THR A 348 18.27 14.83 -14.27
N HIS A 349 19.32 14.82 -13.46
CA HIS A 349 19.23 14.58 -12.00
C HIS A 349 19.66 15.78 -11.13
N CYS A 350 19.77 16.98 -11.72
CA CYS A 350 20.16 18.21 -11.02
C CYS A 350 21.47 18.11 -10.20
N GLY A 351 22.39 17.20 -10.55
CA GLY A 351 23.61 16.95 -9.78
C GLY A 351 23.43 16.04 -8.55
N GLY A 352 22.22 15.52 -8.31
CA GLY A 352 21.94 14.51 -7.29
C GLY A 352 22.54 13.15 -7.63
N SER A 353 22.56 12.23 -6.67
CA SER A 353 22.99 10.84 -6.90
C SER A 353 22.03 10.10 -7.84
N VAL A 354 22.49 8.94 -8.33
CA VAL A 354 21.67 7.95 -9.05
C VAL A 354 21.57 6.64 -8.26
N PHE A 355 21.54 6.75 -6.93
CA PHE A 355 21.31 5.61 -6.05
C PHE A 355 19.87 5.15 -6.28
N ASN A 356 19.72 3.99 -6.93
CA ASN A 356 18.42 3.37 -7.17
C ASN A 356 17.99 2.72 -5.86
N HIS A 357 16.85 3.16 -5.32
CA HIS A 357 16.38 2.64 -4.05
C HIS A 357 15.32 1.57 -4.27
N ASP A 358 14.26 1.90 -5.01
CA ASP A 358 13.03 1.09 -5.04
C ASP A 358 12.32 1.12 -6.40
N HIS A 359 11.52 0.10 -6.65
CA HIS A 359 10.67 -0.08 -7.81
C HIS A 359 9.25 -0.46 -7.40
N VAL A 360 8.27 0.23 -7.99
CA VAL A 360 6.90 -0.24 -8.02
C VAL A 360 6.43 -0.38 -9.47
N PHE A 361 6.04 -1.59 -9.82
CA PHE A 361 5.37 -1.91 -11.06
C PHE A 361 3.87 -1.61 -10.92
N SER A 362 3.31 -0.89 -11.89
CA SER A 362 1.87 -0.70 -11.96
C SER A 362 1.39 -0.58 -13.40
N GLU A 363 0.17 -1.06 -13.67
CA GLU A 363 -0.52 -0.81 -14.93
C GLU A 363 -1.28 0.51 -14.82
N HIS A 364 -0.87 1.52 -15.58
CA HIS A 364 -1.47 2.84 -15.48
C HIS A 364 -2.96 2.79 -15.89
N PRO A 365 -3.90 3.21 -15.01
CA PRO A 365 -5.33 2.90 -15.18
C PRO A 365 -5.99 3.59 -16.38
N ILE A 366 -5.37 4.65 -16.92
CA ILE A 366 -5.89 5.35 -18.10
C ILE A 366 -5.25 4.81 -19.39
N THR A 367 -3.94 4.59 -19.41
CA THR A 367 -3.21 4.26 -20.65
C THR A 367 -3.07 2.77 -20.88
N GLY A 368 -3.21 1.95 -19.82
CA GLY A 368 -2.96 0.51 -19.85
C GLY A 368 -1.48 0.16 -20.06
N GLN A 369 -0.57 1.14 -19.93
CA GLN A 369 0.87 0.89 -19.99
C GLN A 369 1.33 0.22 -18.71
N LYS A 370 2.21 -0.77 -18.84
CA LYS A 370 2.94 -1.36 -17.74
C LYS A 370 4.13 -0.46 -17.43
N LEU A 371 4.09 0.24 -16.31
CA LEU A 371 5.06 1.26 -15.93
C LEU A 371 5.84 0.83 -14.69
N LEU A 372 7.13 1.18 -14.68
CA LEU A 372 7.93 1.20 -13.48
C LEU A 372 7.98 2.61 -12.91
N TYR A 373 7.56 2.77 -11.67
CA TYR A 373 7.75 3.95 -10.84
C TYR A 373 8.98 3.72 -9.99
N ILE A 374 10.04 4.48 -10.28
CA ILE A 374 11.38 4.20 -9.77
C ILE A 374 11.82 5.33 -8.84
N SER A 375 12.25 4.95 -7.65
CA SER A 375 12.77 5.84 -6.63
C SER A 375 14.29 5.94 -6.74
N TYR A 376 14.79 7.15 -6.96
CA TYR A 376 16.22 7.45 -6.90
C TYR A 376 16.52 8.53 -5.87
N TRP A 377 17.55 8.32 -5.05
CA TRP A 377 18.04 9.37 -4.17
C TRP A 377 18.67 10.49 -4.98
N GLY A 378 18.22 11.72 -4.79
CA GLY A 378 18.70 12.89 -5.53
C GLY A 378 18.16 12.99 -6.97
N ALA A 379 17.99 11.86 -7.68
CA ALA A 379 17.41 11.84 -9.03
C ALA A 379 15.87 11.86 -9.05
N GLY A 380 15.20 11.69 -7.91
CA GLY A 380 13.75 11.79 -7.80
C GLY A 380 12.98 10.63 -8.43
N LEU A 381 11.69 10.84 -8.69
CA LEU A 381 10.80 9.87 -9.32
C LEU A 381 11.14 9.72 -10.81
N ARG A 382 11.26 8.49 -11.30
CA ARG A 382 11.33 8.16 -12.73
C ARG A 382 10.20 7.22 -13.12
N ILE A 383 9.61 7.45 -14.28
CA ILE A 383 8.51 6.65 -14.83
C ILE A 383 8.98 6.07 -16.15
N VAL A 384 9.11 4.74 -16.19
CA VAL A 384 9.70 4.01 -17.32
C VAL A 384 8.70 3.01 -17.88
N ASP A 385 8.48 3.02 -19.20
CA ASP A 385 7.57 2.10 -19.87
C ASP A 385 8.25 0.75 -20.16
N VAL A 386 7.75 -0.29 -19.50
CA VAL A 386 8.18 -1.69 -19.62
C VAL A 386 7.13 -2.59 -20.28
N SER A 387 6.13 -2.01 -20.95
CA SER A 387 5.01 -2.73 -21.58
C SER A 387 5.46 -3.74 -22.63
N ASN A 388 6.55 -3.45 -23.33
CA ASN A 388 7.00 -4.23 -24.49
C ASN A 388 8.45 -4.72 -24.32
N PRO A 389 8.68 -5.80 -23.56
CA PRO A 389 10.01 -6.39 -23.46
C PRO A 389 10.55 -6.84 -24.83
N PRO A 390 11.83 -6.63 -25.15
CA PRO A 390 12.42 -7.01 -26.43
C PRO A 390 12.57 -8.53 -26.54
N GLN A 391 12.50 -9.05 -27.76
CA GLN A 391 12.71 -10.48 -28.06
C GLN A 391 14.15 -10.96 -27.83
N LEU A 392 15.10 -10.04 -27.87
CA LEU A 392 16.49 -10.32 -27.57
C LEU A 392 16.84 -9.55 -26.30
N PRO A 393 17.46 -10.21 -25.30
CA PRO A 393 17.95 -9.52 -24.12
C PRO A 393 18.87 -8.36 -24.48
N ASP A 394 18.73 -7.26 -23.75
CA ASP A 394 19.63 -6.10 -23.73
C ASP A 394 20.24 -5.97 -22.32
N PRO A 395 21.05 -6.95 -21.88
CA PRO A 395 21.54 -7.01 -20.50
C PRO A 395 22.46 -5.85 -20.11
N GLU A 396 22.94 -5.09 -21.09
CA GLU A 396 23.74 -3.88 -20.88
C GLU A 396 22.88 -2.60 -20.85
N GLY A 397 21.55 -2.71 -20.93
CA GLY A 397 20.63 -1.59 -20.84
C GLY A 397 20.89 -0.48 -21.86
N ILE A 398 21.38 -0.81 -23.07
CA ILE A 398 21.76 0.21 -24.06
C ILE A 398 20.51 0.89 -24.64
N SER A 399 19.42 0.14 -24.75
CA SER A 399 18.22 0.55 -25.45
C SER A 399 16.95 0.30 -24.66
N TRP A 400 16.80 -0.87 -24.02
CA TRP A 400 15.58 -1.20 -23.30
C TRP A 400 15.81 -1.45 -21.80
N PRO A 401 14.99 -0.84 -20.92
CA PRO A 401 14.07 0.27 -21.19
C PRO A 401 14.76 1.65 -21.09
N GLN A 402 16.08 1.73 -21.23
CA GLN A 402 16.84 2.99 -21.21
C GLN A 402 16.25 4.13 -22.03
N ASN A 403 15.67 3.86 -23.21
CA ASN A 403 15.05 4.86 -24.08
C ASN A 403 13.54 5.07 -23.84
N ASN A 404 12.99 4.43 -22.80
CA ASN A 404 11.57 4.40 -22.48
C ASN A 404 11.23 5.17 -21.18
N GLU A 405 12.10 6.06 -20.69
CA GLU A 405 11.66 7.05 -19.70
C GLU A 405 10.60 7.95 -20.33
N ILE A 406 9.38 7.89 -19.80
CA ILE A 406 8.27 8.68 -20.30
C ILE A 406 8.01 9.92 -19.44
N GLY A 407 8.37 9.87 -18.16
CA GLY A 407 8.14 10.94 -17.21
C GLY A 407 9.11 10.90 -16.03
N ARG A 408 9.25 12.04 -15.35
CA ARG A 408 10.06 12.16 -14.13
C ARG A 408 9.57 13.31 -13.26
N TRP A 409 9.83 13.26 -11.97
CA TRP A 409 9.61 14.42 -11.09
C TRP A 409 10.70 14.54 -10.04
N LEU A 410 11.20 15.76 -9.87
CA LEU A 410 12.08 16.20 -8.79
C LEU A 410 11.88 17.69 -8.58
N GLY A 411 12.33 18.22 -7.44
CA GLY A 411 12.04 19.61 -7.04
C GLY A 411 12.59 20.68 -7.99
N CYS A 412 13.65 20.37 -8.74
CA CYS A 412 14.39 21.29 -9.60
C CYS A 412 14.15 21.03 -11.11
N PRO A 413 14.32 22.06 -11.97
CA PRO A 413 14.31 21.88 -13.42
C PRO A 413 15.43 20.95 -13.90
N THR A 414 15.13 20.14 -14.91
CA THR A 414 16.05 19.14 -15.49
C THR A 414 16.17 19.23 -17.02
N ALA A 415 15.80 20.38 -17.56
CA ALA A 415 16.00 20.76 -18.95
C ALA A 415 16.19 22.27 -19.05
N ASP A 416 16.64 22.76 -20.20
CA ASP A 416 16.76 24.20 -20.46
C ASP A 416 15.41 24.84 -20.82
N GLU A 417 14.47 24.05 -21.38
CA GLU A 417 13.15 24.50 -21.83
C GLU A 417 12.11 23.35 -21.77
N GLY A 418 10.84 23.66 -22.06
CA GLY A 418 9.76 22.68 -22.09
C GLY A 418 9.22 22.32 -20.71
N TRP A 419 8.56 21.15 -20.60
CA TRP A 419 7.88 20.72 -19.37
C TRP A 419 8.80 20.63 -18.15
N TYR A 420 10.05 20.22 -18.37
CA TYR A 420 11.09 20.08 -17.34
C TYR A 420 12.04 21.29 -17.27
N GLY A 421 11.80 22.34 -18.07
CA GLY A 421 12.59 23.57 -18.04
C GLY A 421 12.16 24.52 -16.93
N PRO A 422 12.88 25.63 -16.68
CA PRO A 422 12.62 26.53 -15.56
C PRO A 422 11.21 27.18 -15.54
N GLU A 423 10.58 27.29 -16.71
CA GLU A 423 9.22 27.81 -16.89
C GLU A 423 8.17 26.69 -17.03
N GLY A 424 8.58 25.43 -16.89
CA GLY A 424 7.76 24.24 -17.05
C GLY A 424 7.07 23.80 -15.76
N GLY A 425 6.08 22.91 -15.89
CA GLY A 425 5.25 22.42 -14.78
C GLY A 425 5.81 21.20 -14.05
N GLY A 426 6.87 20.56 -14.57
CA GLY A 426 7.37 19.26 -14.12
C GLY A 426 8.31 19.26 -12.92
N HIS A 427 8.32 20.33 -12.12
CA HIS A 427 9.18 20.50 -10.94
C HIS A 427 8.50 21.42 -9.92
N ALA A 428 9.17 21.78 -8.82
CA ALA A 428 8.62 22.57 -7.71
C ALA A 428 9.33 23.92 -7.49
N ASP A 429 9.90 24.50 -8.55
CA ASP A 429 10.69 25.75 -8.51
C ASP A 429 11.88 25.78 -7.52
N MET A 430 12.34 24.62 -7.06
CA MET A 430 13.50 24.54 -6.19
C MET A 430 14.79 24.73 -6.99
N THR A 431 15.79 25.31 -6.33
CA THR A 431 17.16 25.23 -6.86
C THR A 431 17.73 23.83 -6.64
N ALA A 432 18.76 23.44 -7.40
CA ALA A 432 19.47 22.18 -7.16
C ALA A 432 20.01 22.10 -5.72
N ASP A 433 20.55 23.21 -5.20
CA ASP A 433 21.05 23.29 -3.81
C ASP A 433 19.93 23.10 -2.78
N GLU A 434 18.71 23.55 -3.07
CA GLU A 434 17.55 23.39 -2.18
C GLU A 434 16.99 21.96 -2.23
N TRP A 435 16.93 21.36 -3.41
CA TRP A 435 16.51 19.97 -3.59
C TRP A 435 17.46 19.02 -2.86
N LEU A 436 18.77 19.19 -3.05
CA LEU A 436 19.82 18.32 -2.51
C LEU A 436 20.26 18.69 -1.08
N ASP A 437 19.60 19.66 -0.44
CA ASP A 437 19.86 19.99 0.95
C ASP A 437 19.23 18.92 1.83
N SER A 438 20.02 17.94 2.24
CA SER A 438 19.58 16.85 3.13
C SER A 438 18.96 17.37 4.42
N ASN A 439 19.31 18.59 4.86
CA ASN A 439 18.67 19.21 6.01
C ASN A 439 17.20 19.49 5.74
N GLN A 440 16.78 19.81 4.52
CA GLN A 440 15.39 20.14 4.21
C GLN A 440 14.50 18.90 4.01
N GLY A 441 15.10 17.73 3.77
CA GLY A 441 14.37 16.49 3.60
C GLY A 441 13.52 16.46 2.32
N ASN A 442 14.00 17.09 1.25
CA ASN A 442 13.28 17.20 -0.03
C ASN A 442 13.56 16.03 -0.98
N ASP A 443 14.81 15.55 -1.03
CA ASP A 443 15.30 14.53 -1.96
C ASP A 443 15.31 13.11 -1.37
N ASN A 444 16.36 12.30 -1.60
CA ASN A 444 16.50 10.91 -1.16
C ASN A 444 15.24 10.06 -1.33
N ILE A 445 14.60 10.18 -2.49
CA ILE A 445 13.35 9.46 -2.76
C ILE A 445 13.59 7.96 -2.63
N HIS A 446 12.96 7.43 -1.59
CA HIS A 446 13.05 6.08 -1.07
C HIS A 446 11.99 5.20 -1.71
N TYR A 447 10.73 5.61 -1.58
CA TYR A 447 9.58 4.80 -1.97
C TYR A 447 8.64 5.60 -2.88
N ALA A 448 7.96 4.91 -3.79
CA ALA A 448 6.97 5.50 -4.69
C ALA A 448 5.72 4.62 -4.72
N VAL A 449 4.55 5.20 -4.45
CA VAL A 449 3.27 4.50 -4.37
C VAL A 449 2.32 5.09 -5.41
N PRO A 450 2.21 4.49 -6.61
CA PRO A 450 1.16 4.84 -7.57
C PRO A 450 -0.19 4.27 -7.10
N TYR A 451 -1.26 5.02 -7.27
CA TYR A 451 -2.61 4.47 -7.09
C TYR A 451 -2.95 3.46 -8.18
N ASP A 452 -3.52 2.31 -7.82
CA ASP A 452 -4.01 1.35 -8.83
C ASP A 452 -5.23 1.85 -9.63
N HIS A 453 -5.89 2.91 -9.17
CA HIS A 453 -7.16 3.40 -9.72
C HIS A 453 -7.24 4.94 -9.69
N LEU A 454 -8.28 5.48 -10.32
CA LEU A 454 -8.53 6.92 -10.31
C LEU A 454 -9.33 7.36 -9.08
N VAL A 455 -8.93 8.50 -8.52
CA VAL A 455 -9.55 9.14 -7.37
C VAL A 455 -10.26 10.43 -7.81
N CYS A 456 -11.44 10.70 -7.27
CA CYS A 456 -12.15 11.96 -7.47
C CYS A 456 -12.86 12.40 -6.19
N SER A 457 -12.48 13.53 -5.59
CA SER A 457 -13.22 14.09 -4.45
C SER A 457 -13.51 13.09 -3.30
N GLY A 458 -12.57 12.20 -2.97
CA GLY A 458 -12.73 11.22 -1.88
C GLY A 458 -13.47 9.93 -2.26
N ILE A 459 -13.62 9.62 -3.56
CA ILE A 459 -14.22 8.37 -4.05
C ILE A 459 -13.31 7.71 -5.10
N SER A 460 -13.50 6.41 -5.30
CA SER A 460 -12.87 5.62 -6.37
C SER A 460 -13.86 5.14 -7.41
N GLU A 461 -13.34 4.67 -8.54
CA GLU A 461 -14.10 3.98 -9.57
C GLU A 461 -14.73 2.65 -9.11
N LEU A 462 -14.26 2.10 -7.98
CA LEU A 462 -14.80 0.90 -7.35
C LEU A 462 -16.10 1.17 -6.57
N ASP A 463 -16.37 2.43 -6.25
CA ASP A 463 -17.55 2.84 -5.51
C ASP A 463 -18.82 2.82 -6.39
N PRO A 464 -20.02 2.64 -5.80
CA PRO A 464 -21.24 2.73 -6.58
C PRO A 464 -21.44 4.15 -7.16
N VAL A 465 -21.63 4.25 -8.48
CA VAL A 465 -21.89 5.54 -9.18
C VAL A 465 -22.98 6.39 -8.51
N ALA A 466 -23.95 5.77 -7.83
CA ALA A 466 -25.01 6.47 -7.11
C ALA A 466 -24.52 7.37 -5.95
N ILE A 467 -23.33 7.11 -5.40
CA ILE A 467 -22.74 7.91 -4.31
C ILE A 467 -21.74 8.95 -4.82
N TYR A 468 -21.49 9.01 -6.13
CA TYR A 468 -20.48 9.91 -6.67
C TYR A 468 -20.84 11.39 -6.45
N PRO A 469 -19.89 12.22 -5.98
CA PRO A 469 -20.07 13.66 -5.96
C PRO A 469 -20.40 14.20 -7.35
N LYS A 470 -21.19 15.27 -7.43
CA LYS A 470 -21.54 15.89 -8.72
C LYS A 470 -20.31 16.33 -9.52
N SER A 471 -19.23 16.71 -8.84
CA SER A 471 -17.94 17.05 -9.44
C SER A 471 -17.29 15.89 -10.18
N CYS A 472 -17.65 14.64 -9.87
CA CYS A 472 -17.10 13.43 -10.48
C CYS A 472 -17.98 12.89 -11.62
N GLY A 473 -19.16 13.47 -11.85
CA GLY A 473 -20.08 13.08 -12.91
C GLY A 473 -20.49 11.62 -12.83
N VAL A 474 -20.37 10.89 -13.94
CA VAL A 474 -20.63 9.44 -14.00
C VAL A 474 -19.36 8.58 -14.09
N GLY A 475 -18.18 9.16 -13.80
CA GLY A 475 -16.90 8.47 -13.86
C GLY A 475 -15.85 9.16 -14.76
N PRO A 476 -14.67 8.53 -14.91
CA PRO A 476 -13.53 9.09 -15.67
C PRO A 476 -13.84 9.41 -17.14
N LEU A 477 -14.81 8.72 -17.74
CA LEU A 477 -15.24 8.92 -19.13
C LEU A 477 -16.33 10.00 -19.29
N ASP A 478 -16.75 10.66 -18.21
CA ASP A 478 -17.72 11.75 -18.27
C ASP A 478 -17.15 12.92 -19.11
N PRO A 479 -17.87 13.40 -20.14
CA PRO A 479 -17.34 14.43 -21.04
C PRO A 479 -17.18 15.81 -20.39
N THR A 480 -17.80 16.04 -19.23
CA THR A 480 -17.74 17.31 -18.50
C THR A 480 -16.87 17.20 -17.25
N TYR A 481 -16.98 16.07 -16.54
CA TYR A 481 -16.40 15.88 -15.21
C TYR A 481 -15.28 14.83 -15.18
N GLY A 482 -15.02 14.12 -16.28
CA GLY A 482 -13.98 13.09 -16.37
C GLY A 482 -12.58 13.62 -16.05
N GLY A 483 -12.32 14.89 -16.36
CA GLY A 483 -11.07 15.57 -16.00
C GLY A 483 -10.88 15.84 -14.50
N ASN A 484 -11.84 15.52 -13.63
CA ASN A 484 -11.64 15.60 -12.17
C ASN A 484 -11.16 14.30 -11.56
N TRP A 485 -11.16 13.21 -12.34
CA TRP A 485 -10.59 11.94 -11.94
C TRP A 485 -9.09 11.97 -12.14
N ARG A 486 -8.35 11.65 -11.08
CA ARG A 486 -6.90 11.83 -11.00
C ARG A 486 -6.21 10.54 -10.60
N HIS A 487 -5.06 10.32 -11.21
CA HIS A 487 -4.10 9.32 -10.78
C HIS A 487 -2.97 10.05 -10.06
N TYR A 488 -2.64 9.59 -8.86
CA TYR A 488 -1.56 10.13 -8.06
C TYR A 488 -0.46 9.09 -7.90
N THR A 489 0.77 9.58 -7.80
CA THR A 489 1.90 8.82 -7.28
C THR A 489 2.44 9.59 -6.10
N ILE A 490 2.50 8.93 -4.94
CA ILE A 490 3.07 9.52 -3.74
C ILE A 490 4.50 9.05 -3.60
N ILE A 491 5.43 9.96 -3.31
CA ILE A 491 6.83 9.62 -3.12
C ILE A 491 7.32 10.06 -1.75
N ALA A 492 8.12 9.22 -1.12
CA ALA A 492 8.58 9.36 0.25
C ALA A 492 10.12 9.32 0.30
N PRO A 493 10.78 10.07 1.21
CA PRO A 493 12.23 10.11 1.30
C PRO A 493 12.79 9.23 2.44
N GLU A 494 14.03 8.79 2.31
CA GLU A 494 14.78 8.12 3.39
C GLU A 494 16.06 8.88 3.74
N TYR A 495 16.26 9.09 5.04
CA TYR A 495 17.48 9.64 5.57
C TYR A 495 17.96 8.79 6.74
N GLY A 496 19.16 8.22 6.63
CA GLY A 496 19.84 7.57 7.76
C GLY A 496 20.08 8.54 8.94
N SER A 497 20.19 9.84 8.67
CA SER A 497 19.99 10.94 9.63
C SER A 497 19.95 12.28 8.88
N ASN A 498 19.17 13.24 9.36
CA ASN A 498 19.25 14.64 8.91
C ASN A 498 18.92 15.61 10.05
N SER A 499 19.31 16.88 9.93
CA SER A 499 19.13 17.85 11.04
C SER A 499 17.68 18.17 11.36
N ASN A 500 16.78 17.99 10.39
CA ASN A 500 15.34 18.14 10.60
C ASN A 500 14.65 16.85 11.07
N HIS A 501 15.36 15.73 11.11
CA HIS A 501 14.92 14.37 11.47
C HIS A 501 13.57 13.96 10.84
N THR A 502 13.19 14.61 9.73
CA THR A 502 12.02 14.31 8.91
C THR A 502 12.23 14.72 7.45
N GLY A 503 11.31 14.33 6.56
CA GLY A 503 11.33 14.60 5.14
C GLY A 503 9.92 14.69 4.58
N TYR A 504 9.77 15.37 3.45
CA TYR A 504 8.47 15.58 2.81
C TYR A 504 8.05 14.36 2.01
N ILE A 505 6.84 13.90 2.27
CA ILE A 505 6.08 13.05 1.36
C ILE A 505 5.44 13.95 0.31
N TRP A 506 5.67 13.67 -0.98
CA TRP A 506 5.20 14.48 -2.09
C TRP A 506 4.09 13.76 -2.86
N THR A 507 2.96 14.42 -3.09
CA THR A 507 1.88 13.90 -3.93
C THR A 507 2.02 14.48 -5.33
N ILE A 508 2.27 13.60 -6.30
CA ILE A 508 2.50 13.94 -7.70
C ILE A 508 1.27 13.53 -8.52
N ASP A 509 0.68 14.45 -9.26
CA ASP A 509 -0.33 14.11 -10.27
C ASP A 509 0.39 13.43 -11.43
N THR A 510 0.06 12.17 -11.66
CA THR A 510 0.59 11.31 -12.72
C THR A 510 -0.52 10.84 -13.66
N THR A 511 -1.65 11.55 -13.71
CA THR A 511 -2.80 11.28 -14.60
C THR A 511 -2.38 11.23 -16.07
N ASP A 512 -1.48 12.13 -16.46
CA ASP A 512 -0.66 11.98 -17.65
C ASP A 512 0.76 11.59 -17.18
N PRO A 513 1.18 10.32 -17.30
CA PRO A 513 2.47 9.87 -16.79
C PRO A 513 3.65 10.50 -17.53
N THR A 514 3.41 11.18 -18.67
CA THR A 514 4.45 11.93 -19.40
C THR A 514 4.65 13.36 -18.89
N LYS A 515 3.71 13.85 -18.08
CA LYS A 515 3.70 15.21 -17.52
C LYS A 515 3.38 15.20 -16.02
N PRO A 516 4.19 14.50 -15.20
CA PRO A 516 3.99 14.53 -13.76
C PRO A 516 4.21 15.94 -13.18
N PHE A 517 3.42 16.34 -12.18
CA PHE A 517 3.60 17.61 -11.46
C PHE A 517 3.13 17.57 -10.00
N LEU A 518 3.69 18.46 -9.18
CA LEU A 518 3.41 18.52 -7.74
C LEU A 518 2.03 19.11 -7.46
N VAL A 519 1.25 18.44 -6.58
CA VAL A 519 -0.09 18.91 -6.17
C VAL A 519 -0.28 19.02 -4.65
N SER A 520 0.46 18.22 -3.86
CA SER A 520 0.43 18.29 -2.40
C SER A 520 1.76 17.88 -1.80
N LYS A 521 1.95 18.20 -0.53
CA LYS A 521 3.06 17.72 0.28
C LYS A 521 2.62 17.53 1.72
N TRP A 522 3.21 16.55 2.37
CA TRP A 522 2.95 16.22 3.76
C TRP A 522 4.27 15.86 4.47
N ARG A 523 4.27 15.95 5.79
CA ARG A 523 5.32 15.42 6.67
C ARG A 523 4.69 15.15 8.02
N LEU A 524 5.37 14.41 8.89
CA LEU A 524 4.89 14.16 10.25
C LEU A 524 4.51 15.50 10.93
N PRO A 525 3.29 15.59 11.49
CA PRO A 525 2.85 16.80 12.17
C PRO A 525 3.63 16.99 13.48
N GLY A 526 3.63 18.23 14.00
CA GLY A 526 4.22 18.55 15.30
C GLY A 526 5.47 19.42 15.29
N GLU A 527 5.81 19.93 16.46
CA GLU A 527 7.06 20.64 16.77
C GLU A 527 7.87 19.80 17.77
N GLY A 528 9.12 19.52 17.42
CA GLY A 528 10.03 18.82 18.31
C GLY A 528 10.66 19.67 19.41
N THR A 529 11.45 19.03 20.25
CA THR A 529 12.11 19.49 21.46
C THR A 529 13.53 18.91 21.47
N LEU A 530 14.51 19.79 21.30
CA LEU A 530 15.92 19.42 21.34
C LEU A 530 16.35 19.04 22.77
N GLU A 531 17.49 18.35 22.90
CA GLU A 531 18.08 17.97 24.20
C GLU A 531 18.23 19.12 25.20
N ASN A 532 18.41 20.35 24.72
CA ASN A 532 18.54 21.56 25.54
C ASN A 532 17.19 22.16 25.98
N GLY A 533 16.07 21.50 25.66
CA GLY A 533 14.70 21.91 25.94
C GLY A 533 14.14 23.00 25.00
N SER A 534 14.88 23.42 23.97
CA SER A 534 14.38 24.37 22.97
C SER A 534 13.54 23.67 21.91
N LYS A 535 12.61 24.41 21.30
CA LYS A 535 11.69 23.88 20.29
C LYS A 535 12.32 23.82 18.90
N HIS A 536 12.06 22.74 18.20
CA HIS A 536 12.38 22.53 16.80
C HIS A 536 11.09 22.70 15.97
N PRO A 537 11.10 23.42 14.84
CA PRO A 537 9.88 23.69 14.06
C PRO A 537 9.31 22.47 13.31
N GLN A 538 9.86 21.29 13.54
CA GLN A 538 9.51 20.01 12.92
C GLN A 538 9.68 18.92 13.98
N HIS A 539 9.01 17.78 13.81
CA HIS A 539 9.28 16.56 14.59
C HIS A 539 10.79 16.27 14.61
N TYR A 540 11.33 15.94 15.78
CA TYR A 540 12.76 15.81 16.04
C TYR A 540 13.03 14.50 16.77
N ILE A 541 13.82 13.60 16.19
CA ILE A 541 14.31 12.44 16.94
C ILE A 541 15.81 12.62 17.16
N PRO A 542 16.36 12.40 18.37
CA PRO A 542 17.79 12.46 18.61
C PRO A 542 18.57 11.60 17.61
N GLY A 543 19.82 11.96 17.31
CA GLY A 543 20.62 11.20 16.33
C GLY A 543 20.79 9.73 16.72
N GLY A 544 20.81 8.84 15.72
CA GLY A 544 20.96 7.39 15.92
C GLY A 544 19.82 6.54 15.34
N TYR A 545 18.73 7.17 14.88
CA TYR A 545 17.59 6.51 14.25
C TYR A 545 17.51 6.79 12.76
N ILE A 546 17.02 5.81 11.99
CA ILE A 546 16.72 5.97 10.57
C ILE A 546 15.36 6.66 10.43
N TYR A 547 15.31 7.71 9.63
CA TYR A 547 14.09 8.42 9.29
C TYR A 547 13.61 8.01 7.90
N SER A 548 12.46 7.36 7.83
CA SER A 548 11.78 7.10 6.56
C SER A 548 10.32 6.71 6.78
N PRO A 549 9.38 7.17 5.95
CA PRO A 549 8.26 6.34 5.53
C PRO A 549 8.88 5.18 4.73
N HIS A 550 8.98 4.02 5.36
CA HIS A 550 9.67 2.87 4.79
C HIS A 550 8.80 2.12 3.78
N ASN A 551 7.49 2.08 4.01
CA ASN A 551 6.58 1.43 3.07
C ASN A 551 5.24 2.17 3.09
N GLY A 552 4.44 2.03 2.04
CA GLY A 552 3.09 2.54 2.03
C GLY A 552 2.23 1.94 0.93
N ASP A 553 0.93 1.97 1.16
CA ASP A 553 -0.08 1.44 0.26
C ASP A 553 -1.29 2.39 0.17
N THR A 554 -2.04 2.28 -0.91
CA THR A 554 -3.16 3.17 -1.22
C THR A 554 -4.51 2.56 -0.85
N GLY A 555 -5.35 3.37 -0.22
CA GLY A 555 -6.77 3.08 -0.05
C GLY A 555 -7.55 3.31 -1.34
N THR A 556 -8.85 3.01 -1.30
CA THR A 556 -9.73 3.25 -2.45
C THR A 556 -10.22 4.69 -2.53
N GLY A 557 -10.42 5.39 -1.41
CA GLY A 557 -11.02 6.73 -1.41
C GLY A 557 -10.04 7.88 -1.67
N GLY A 558 -8.75 7.58 -1.83
CA GLY A 558 -7.69 8.57 -1.78
C GLY A 558 -6.95 8.61 -0.43
N GLU A 559 -7.21 7.66 0.46
CA GLU A 559 -6.38 7.43 1.63
C GLU A 559 -5.03 6.82 1.21
N VAL A 560 -3.99 7.09 1.99
CA VAL A 560 -2.69 6.43 1.88
C VAL A 560 -2.20 6.08 3.27
N TYR A 561 -1.71 4.85 3.41
CA TYR A 561 -1.25 4.25 4.65
C TYR A 561 0.27 4.12 4.59
N TRP A 562 0.97 4.54 5.63
CA TRP A 562 2.44 4.61 5.66
C TRP A 562 2.97 3.89 6.89
N ALA A 563 3.95 3.01 6.70
CA ALA A 563 4.81 2.53 7.76
C ALA A 563 6.01 3.45 7.90
N HIS A 564 6.27 3.92 9.12
CA HIS A 564 7.48 4.63 9.47
C HIS A 564 8.34 3.80 10.40
N TYR A 565 9.66 3.83 10.18
CA TYR A 565 10.64 3.15 11.03
C TYR A 565 10.61 3.53 12.50
N HIS A 566 10.14 4.73 12.85
CA HIS A 566 10.16 5.22 14.23
C HIS A 566 8.81 5.73 14.69
N ALA A 567 7.92 6.12 13.77
CA ALA A 567 6.66 6.78 14.08
C ALA A 567 5.44 5.85 13.95
N GLY A 568 5.65 4.54 13.73
CA GLY A 568 4.57 3.57 13.53
C GLY A 568 3.80 3.77 12.22
N ALA A 569 2.52 3.37 12.20
CA ALA A 569 1.67 3.44 11.02
C ALA A 569 0.82 4.71 11.00
N TRP A 570 0.80 5.42 9.87
CA TRP A 570 0.06 6.67 9.69
C TRP A 570 -0.90 6.57 8.51
N VAL A 571 -2.03 7.27 8.63
CA VAL A 571 -3.03 7.35 7.57
C VAL A 571 -3.25 8.80 7.18
N THR A 572 -3.18 9.06 5.87
CA THR A 572 -3.34 10.39 5.28
C THR A 572 -4.41 10.38 4.20
N ASP A 573 -5.21 11.44 4.11
CA ASP A 573 -6.23 11.63 3.07
C ASP A 573 -5.71 12.56 1.96
N HIS A 574 -5.71 12.02 0.73
CA HIS A 574 -5.37 12.68 -0.53
C HIS A 574 -6.56 12.72 -1.50
N GLY A 575 -7.75 12.27 -1.09
CA GLY A 575 -8.93 12.18 -1.95
C GLY A 575 -9.48 13.54 -2.40
N LYS A 576 -9.18 14.60 -1.64
CA LYS A 576 -9.62 15.99 -1.91
C LYS A 576 -8.57 16.88 -2.54
N ILE A 577 -7.37 16.36 -2.84
CA ILE A 577 -6.25 17.17 -3.37
C ILE A 577 -6.66 17.97 -4.61
N TRP A 578 -7.35 17.35 -5.57
CA TRP A 578 -7.80 18.06 -6.78
C TRP A 578 -8.79 19.20 -6.49
N ASP A 579 -9.69 19.01 -5.53
CA ASP A 579 -10.71 19.99 -5.16
C ASP A 579 -10.11 21.19 -4.42
N ASP A 580 -9.10 20.92 -3.59
CA ASP A 580 -8.51 21.89 -2.66
C ASP A 580 -7.36 22.71 -3.28
N LEU A 581 -6.90 22.34 -4.48
CA LEU A 581 -5.89 23.10 -5.23
C LEU A 581 -6.39 24.51 -5.58
N VAL A 582 -5.56 25.51 -5.29
CA VAL A 582 -5.84 26.91 -5.68
C VAL A 582 -5.07 27.25 -6.96
N TRP A 583 -5.78 27.26 -8.07
CA TRP A 583 -5.26 27.61 -9.38
C TRP A 583 -5.13 29.13 -9.56
N GLU A 584 -4.08 29.59 -10.23
CA GLU A 584 -3.82 31.03 -10.50
C GLU A 584 -5.03 31.72 -11.17
N ASN A 585 -5.67 31.04 -12.12
CA ASN A 585 -6.82 31.54 -12.87
C ASN A 585 -8.17 31.13 -12.27
N GLY A 586 -8.18 30.51 -11.09
CA GLY A 586 -9.38 30.01 -10.41
C GLY A 586 -10.07 28.83 -11.10
N VAL A 587 -9.44 28.21 -12.10
CA VAL A 587 -9.91 27.02 -12.81
C VAL A 587 -8.74 26.05 -13.01
N PRO A 588 -8.99 24.72 -13.05
CA PRO A 588 -7.92 23.77 -13.27
C PRO A 588 -7.22 23.91 -14.62
N GLU A 589 -5.88 23.95 -14.59
CA GLU A 589 -5.01 24.10 -15.77
C GLU A 589 -3.84 23.09 -15.74
N PRO A 590 -4.09 21.77 -15.77
CA PRO A 590 -3.04 20.74 -15.65
C PRO A 590 -1.99 20.81 -16.76
N GLU A 591 -2.32 21.38 -17.93
CA GLU A 591 -1.38 21.55 -19.05
C GLU A 591 -0.21 22.51 -18.76
N ARG A 592 -0.29 23.28 -17.67
CA ARG A 592 0.80 24.12 -17.15
C ARG A 592 1.49 23.50 -15.93
N GLY A 593 0.96 22.40 -15.40
CA GLY A 593 1.46 21.70 -14.21
C GLY A 593 1.58 22.61 -12.99
N PHE A 594 2.67 22.45 -12.25
CA PHE A 594 2.95 23.20 -11.02
C PHE A 594 2.85 24.72 -11.19
N LYS A 595 3.21 25.25 -12.37
CA LYS A 595 3.19 26.70 -12.65
C LYS A 595 1.81 27.34 -12.68
N ALA A 596 0.74 26.56 -12.76
CA ALA A 596 -0.62 27.07 -12.65
C ALA A 596 -1.18 27.02 -11.23
N ILE A 597 -0.44 26.44 -10.27
CA ILE A 597 -0.86 26.29 -8.89
C ILE A 597 -0.31 27.46 -8.08
N SER A 598 -1.21 28.21 -7.46
CA SER A 598 -0.85 29.32 -6.56
C SER A 598 -0.75 28.89 -5.09
N GLN A 599 -1.42 27.79 -4.74
CA GLN A 599 -1.34 27.15 -3.43
C GLN A 599 -1.56 25.64 -3.60
N LEU A 600 -0.63 24.84 -3.07
CA LEU A 600 -0.78 23.38 -2.99
C LEU A 600 -1.97 23.02 -2.11
N ALA A 601 -2.57 21.87 -2.40
CA ALA A 601 -3.61 21.32 -1.54
C ALA A 601 -3.01 20.81 -0.23
N GLU A 602 -3.86 20.65 0.78
CA GLU A 602 -3.50 20.11 2.09
C GLU A 602 -3.78 18.61 2.11
N THR A 603 -2.75 17.82 2.42
CA THR A 603 -2.93 16.41 2.81
C THR A 603 -3.28 16.36 4.29
N ARG A 604 -4.42 15.72 4.63
CA ARG A 604 -4.91 15.64 6.01
C ARG A 604 -4.45 14.36 6.67
N THR A 605 -4.02 14.42 7.93
CA THR A 605 -3.80 13.22 8.74
C THR A 605 -5.15 12.74 9.29
N ILE A 606 -5.50 11.48 9.05
CA ILE A 606 -6.77 10.90 9.51
C ILE A 606 -6.62 9.92 10.67
N GLY A 607 -5.40 9.42 10.92
CA GLY A 607 -5.09 8.66 12.13
C GLY A 607 -3.69 8.07 12.14
N TYR A 608 -3.35 7.42 13.26
CA TYR A 608 -2.10 6.69 13.42
C TYR A 608 -2.26 5.53 14.42
N PHE A 609 -1.36 4.55 14.33
CA PHE A 609 -1.28 3.39 15.20
C PHE A 609 0.19 3.02 15.45
N LEU A 610 0.60 2.97 16.72
CA LEU A 610 1.91 2.45 17.13
C LEU A 610 1.81 0.97 17.51
N ALA A 611 2.66 0.15 16.88
CA ALA A 611 2.84 -1.25 17.27
C ALA A 611 3.57 -1.34 18.62
N THR A 612 3.01 -2.08 19.57
CA THR A 612 3.49 -2.08 20.98
C THR A 612 3.50 -3.45 21.65
N GLY A 613 3.24 -4.49 20.89
CA GLY A 613 2.97 -5.83 21.38
C GLY A 613 1.50 -6.00 21.80
N PRO A 614 1.08 -7.24 22.07
CA PRO A 614 -0.26 -7.56 22.52
C PRO A 614 -0.46 -7.18 24.00
N ASP A 615 -1.38 -6.26 24.27
CA ASP A 615 -1.76 -5.80 25.63
C ASP A 615 -2.39 -6.90 26.51
N TRP A 616 -2.93 -7.96 25.90
CA TRP A 616 -3.50 -9.12 26.60
C TRP A 616 -2.45 -10.11 27.12
N ILE A 617 -1.16 -9.87 26.87
CA ILE A 617 -0.05 -10.69 27.42
C ILE A 617 0.68 -9.87 28.50
N ASP A 618 0.57 -10.30 29.76
CA ASP A 618 1.11 -9.58 30.94
C ASP A 618 2.59 -9.17 30.81
N ASP A 619 3.42 -10.02 30.19
CA ASP A 619 4.84 -9.73 29.86
C ASP A 619 5.13 -10.20 28.44
N ALA A 620 4.60 -9.47 27.45
CA ALA A 620 4.78 -9.80 26.04
C ALA A 620 6.25 -9.88 25.61
N PRO A 621 7.14 -8.94 26.00
CA PRO A 621 8.55 -9.00 25.64
C PRO A 621 9.26 -10.28 26.13
N GLU A 622 9.04 -10.70 27.38
CA GLU A 622 9.62 -11.95 27.90
C GLU A 622 8.94 -13.19 27.27
N THR A 623 7.62 -13.16 27.10
CA THR A 623 6.85 -14.33 26.61
C THR A 623 7.09 -14.64 25.14
N LEU A 624 7.24 -13.59 24.31
CA LEU A 624 7.43 -13.69 22.87
C LEU A 624 8.90 -13.46 22.47
N GLU A 625 9.80 -13.31 23.44
CA GLU A 625 11.25 -13.16 23.27
C GLU A 625 11.63 -12.10 22.22
N TYR A 626 11.10 -10.88 22.37
CA TYR A 626 11.39 -9.74 21.48
C TYR A 626 12.91 -9.42 21.39
N ASP A 627 13.69 -9.80 22.41
CA ASP A 627 15.15 -9.63 22.47
C ASP A 627 15.94 -10.47 21.43
N MET A 628 15.27 -11.34 20.67
CA MET A 628 15.90 -12.15 19.61
C MET A 628 16.11 -11.39 18.29
N ALA A 629 15.56 -10.17 18.16
CA ALA A 629 15.75 -9.30 17.01
C ALA A 629 17.18 -8.71 16.96
N ASP A 630 17.76 -8.57 15.77
CA ASP A 630 19.09 -7.99 15.59
C ASP A 630 19.01 -6.46 15.76
N CYS A 631 19.82 -5.92 16.69
CA CYS A 631 19.84 -4.49 17.00
C CYS A 631 20.38 -3.60 15.87
N TRP A 632 20.78 -4.15 14.71
CA TRP A 632 21.28 -3.39 13.56
C TRP A 632 20.28 -2.34 13.04
N ALA A 633 18.97 -2.62 13.07
CA ALA A 633 17.91 -1.69 12.67
C ALA A 633 17.20 -1.02 13.87
N SER A 634 17.80 -1.14 15.06
CA SER A 634 17.34 -0.63 16.36
C SER A 634 16.49 -1.60 17.17
N CYS A 635 16.98 -1.90 18.38
CA CYS A 635 16.24 -2.54 19.46
C CYS A 635 15.32 -1.53 20.18
N MET A 636 14.79 -0.54 19.45
CA MET A 636 14.19 0.67 20.01
C MET A 636 12.96 1.12 19.22
N ILE A 637 11.83 1.36 19.91
CA ILE A 637 10.51 1.86 19.44
C ILE A 637 9.86 1.13 18.25
N PRO A 638 8.55 1.28 17.94
CA PRO A 638 7.95 0.55 16.82
C PRO A 638 8.73 0.78 15.53
N PHE A 639 9.36 -0.28 15.05
CA PHE A 639 10.09 -0.30 13.79
C PHE A 639 9.24 -0.98 12.74
N ASN A 640 8.29 -0.22 12.19
CA ASN A 640 7.42 -0.73 11.14
C ASN A 640 8.20 -0.77 9.82
N TRP A 641 8.51 -1.99 9.37
CA TRP A 641 9.20 -2.22 8.11
C TRP A 641 8.20 -2.18 6.95
N GLY A 642 7.20 -3.06 6.96
CA GLY A 642 6.25 -3.22 5.86
C GLY A 642 4.82 -2.85 6.23
N LEU A 643 4.03 -2.43 5.24
CA LEU A 643 2.59 -2.24 5.38
C LEU A 643 1.88 -2.59 4.08
N ALA A 644 0.71 -3.20 4.18
CA ALA A 644 -0.19 -3.42 3.05
C ALA A 644 -1.65 -3.15 3.43
N TYR A 645 -2.43 -2.64 2.47
CA TYR A 645 -3.85 -2.32 2.65
C TYR A 645 -4.75 -3.35 1.95
N ASP A 646 -5.61 -3.99 2.75
CA ASP A 646 -6.68 -4.84 2.25
C ASP A 646 -7.89 -3.97 1.85
N PRO A 647 -8.37 -4.05 0.59
CA PRO A 647 -9.52 -3.29 0.09
C PRO A 647 -10.83 -3.46 0.87
N ARG A 648 -10.90 -4.44 1.78
CA ARG A 648 -12.00 -4.63 2.73
C ARG A 648 -11.93 -3.69 3.94
N GLY A 649 -10.90 -2.85 4.03
CA GLY A 649 -10.70 -1.85 5.08
C GLY A 649 -9.85 -2.34 6.25
N PHE A 650 -8.79 -3.10 5.97
CA PHE A 650 -7.85 -3.59 7.00
C PHE A 650 -6.41 -3.27 6.60
N ILE A 651 -5.61 -2.87 7.56
CA ILE A 651 -4.21 -2.49 7.39
C ILE A 651 -3.38 -3.60 8.03
N PHE A 652 -2.50 -4.22 7.25
CA PHE A 652 -1.55 -5.21 7.73
C PHE A 652 -0.21 -4.53 7.94
N ILE A 653 0.29 -4.52 9.17
CA ILE A 653 1.51 -3.84 9.56
C ILE A 653 2.53 -4.90 10.00
N SER A 654 3.69 -4.93 9.36
CA SER A 654 4.83 -5.76 9.75
C SER A 654 5.78 -4.93 10.60
N GLU A 655 5.80 -5.21 11.90
CA GLU A 655 6.74 -4.60 12.84
C GLU A 655 7.90 -5.57 13.10
N MET A 656 9.11 -5.04 13.03
CA MET A 656 10.33 -5.81 12.91
C MET A 656 10.60 -6.73 14.10
N VAL A 657 10.25 -6.30 15.31
CA VAL A 657 10.59 -7.06 16.52
C VAL A 657 9.44 -7.98 16.96
N SER A 658 8.21 -7.52 16.82
CA SER A 658 7.06 -8.09 17.51
C SER A 658 6.17 -8.95 16.62
N GLY A 659 6.00 -8.64 15.33
CA GLY A 659 5.19 -9.44 14.42
C GLY A 659 4.21 -8.61 13.59
N VAL A 660 3.10 -9.25 13.18
CA VAL A 660 2.11 -8.65 12.28
C VAL A 660 0.86 -8.21 13.03
N TYR A 661 0.45 -6.97 12.81
CA TYR A 661 -0.76 -6.36 13.34
C TYR A 661 -1.79 -6.17 12.22
N VAL A 662 -3.04 -6.43 12.55
CA VAL A 662 -4.18 -6.11 11.69
C VAL A 662 -4.95 -4.97 12.34
N VAL A 663 -4.96 -3.80 11.72
CA VAL A 663 -5.62 -2.60 12.23
C VAL A 663 -6.74 -2.19 11.28
N GLN A 664 -7.79 -1.58 11.80
CA GLN A 664 -8.85 -0.99 11.00
C GLN A 664 -9.17 0.41 11.49
N MET A 665 -9.20 1.38 10.58
CA MET A 665 -9.70 2.72 10.88
C MET A 665 -11.23 2.73 10.85
N GLU A 666 -11.85 3.59 11.64
CA GLU A 666 -13.31 3.78 11.63
C GLU A 666 -13.82 4.19 10.24
N SER A 667 -13.05 4.98 9.49
CA SER A 667 -13.35 5.41 8.12
C SER A 667 -13.45 4.25 7.14
N ASP A 668 -12.67 3.19 7.36
CA ASP A 668 -12.47 2.10 6.40
C ASP A 668 -13.48 0.97 6.64
N ARG A 669 -14.31 1.08 7.70
CA ARG A 669 -15.29 0.07 8.06
C ARG A 669 -16.33 -0.12 6.97
N ASP A 670 -16.38 -1.33 6.45
CA ASP A 670 -17.38 -1.74 5.47
C ASP A 670 -18.34 -2.79 6.07
N ALA A 671 -19.64 -2.48 6.02
CA ALA A 671 -20.69 -3.39 6.50
C ALA A 671 -20.77 -4.71 5.72
N ARG A 672 -20.17 -4.79 4.53
CA ARG A 672 -20.03 -6.02 3.73
C ARG A 672 -19.05 -7.01 4.37
N TYR A 673 -18.06 -6.53 5.13
CA TYR A 673 -16.97 -7.32 5.70
C TYR A 673 -16.92 -7.19 7.24
N PRO A 674 -17.92 -7.71 7.98
CA PRO A 674 -18.06 -7.49 9.42
C PRO A 674 -17.10 -8.38 10.25
N TYR A 675 -15.80 -8.10 10.20
CA TYR A 675 -14.79 -8.75 11.01
C TYR A 675 -14.52 -7.94 12.28
N HIS A 676 -15.12 -8.37 13.39
CA HIS A 676 -14.95 -7.72 14.70
C HIS A 676 -13.61 -8.09 15.34
N PRO A 677 -13.02 -7.20 16.17
CA PRO A 677 -11.82 -7.50 16.94
C PRO A 677 -11.94 -8.80 17.74
N ILE A 678 -10.86 -9.58 17.79
CA ILE A 678 -10.77 -10.75 18.67
C ILE A 678 -10.59 -10.30 20.12
N TYR A 679 -9.77 -9.27 20.33
CA TYR A 679 -9.39 -8.75 21.63
C TYR A 679 -10.14 -7.44 21.88
N PRO A 680 -10.96 -7.35 22.94
CA PRO A 680 -11.62 -6.09 23.29
C PRO A 680 -10.59 -5.12 23.87
N LEU A 681 -10.59 -3.87 23.39
CA LEU A 681 -9.97 -2.75 24.11
C LEU A 681 -10.71 -2.57 25.44
N GLU A 682 -10.01 -2.54 26.58
CA GLU A 682 -10.62 -2.24 27.89
C GLU A 682 -11.17 -0.82 28.01
#